data_AF-A0A2N9M8A1-F1
#
_entry.id   AF-A0A2N9M8A1-F1
#
_cell.length_a   1.000
_cell.length_b   1.000
_cell.length_c   1.000
_cell.angle_alpha   90.00
_cell.angle_beta   90.00
_cell.angle_gamma   90.00
#
_symmetry.space_group_name_H-M   'P 1'
#
loop_
_entity.id
_entity.type
_entity.pdbx_description
1 polymer ?
#
loop_
_entity_poly.entity_id
_entity_poly.type
_entity_poly.pdbx_seq_one_letter_code
_entity_poly.pdbx_strand_id
1 'polypeptide(L)'
;MRKGFLLTAACLWIAGGAAYVIAQVSGSLPNRQAGDVTHRCECGAHPPGPPRDRTVAPYAGEPEDLRPYARFKQPYYQNYLEPNIYTGGGREIPDPKDITEVRIGFFGPVEPAPDQVEGSRMLHGAQLAVEEANARGGYGGKPFKLMVHDDYNNWQAQAVYGSNRPTDSTIWGSASDEAVKMIYDDEDWAIFGSISSESTHIILRVALKAEIPVVNSASTDPTIPETYIPWYFTDLQDDRVQAFTLARHIYTEVGLKRIALLRVNNRYGRMGVPKFRNASIRLGHPVAIEQKFLPGDTDFSRELQIIRESRVDGVVLWADETETANILKQMRAMGMKQRVFGSYRTLGPDLLAQAGSAAEGFEAVFPYDPTRNDPRWIEFNRRFEDRFHEEPEQFASLAYDAMNALLDSICKAGLNRARIHDALANIEEYDGVTGPMVFDPNQKNVAPMYWGTVHNGTITYRLATMSKQAAEQHAASAQGPSAGSGPPYARVAEDGVSYLGPRSADLPQGPIHIVLFGPDATKVAQSPEIVAALQMAAVNGRTWALDPVESNQNWGAASTQLVHALMDEHAMAIVALDRDASHLSEQLALKCFVPVVALSDDKTLTSANIPWIFRLPAGTAPASALRLLAATAASSANPQLVRNTLASGRVFDGVAFQPTGEPVTR
;
A
#
# COMPACT_ATOMS: atom_id res chain seq x y z
N MET A 1 82.86 -11.71 -26.66
CA MET A 1 81.91 -12.50 -25.84
C MET A 1 81.21 -11.56 -24.87
N ARG A 2 79.87 -11.62 -24.86
CA ARG A 2 78.88 -11.19 -23.84
C ARG A 2 78.95 -9.81 -23.17
N LYS A 3 77.82 -9.09 -23.27
CA LYS A 3 77.39 -7.90 -22.52
C LYS A 3 76.46 -8.31 -21.36
N GLY A 4 76.40 -7.49 -20.31
CA GLY A 4 75.64 -7.72 -19.06
C GLY A 4 74.17 -7.28 -19.07
N PHE A 5 73.50 -7.36 -17.90
CA PHE A 5 72.40 -6.52 -17.35
C PHE A 5 71.60 -7.27 -16.24
N LEU A 6 71.45 -6.62 -15.07
CA LEU A 6 70.23 -6.25 -14.30
C LEU A 6 69.06 -7.22 -13.89
N LEU A 7 68.64 -6.98 -12.62
CA LEU A 7 67.29 -6.89 -12.00
C LEU A 7 66.36 -8.12 -11.78
N THR A 8 66.18 -8.41 -10.48
CA THR A 8 64.95 -8.68 -9.68
C THR A 8 63.88 -9.69 -10.13
N ALA A 9 63.60 -10.66 -9.25
CA ALA A 9 62.42 -10.73 -8.35
C ALA A 9 62.13 -12.20 -7.98
N ALA A 10 61.81 -12.47 -6.70
CA ALA A 10 60.75 -13.40 -6.25
C ALA A 10 60.99 -13.98 -4.84
N CYS A 11 59.90 -13.97 -4.05
CA CYS A 11 59.38 -15.06 -3.21
C CYS A 11 59.66 -15.16 -1.70
N LEU A 12 58.51 -15.22 -0.98
CA LEU A 12 58.19 -15.86 0.31
C LEU A 12 58.71 -15.23 1.62
N TRP A 13 57.98 -15.19 2.75
CA TRP A 13 56.56 -15.32 3.16
C TRP A 13 56.57 -15.01 4.69
N ILE A 14 55.41 -14.68 5.28
CA ILE A 14 55.04 -14.79 6.72
C ILE A 14 55.14 -13.55 7.66
N ALA A 15 53.93 -13.19 8.11
CA ALA A 15 53.46 -12.71 9.42
C ALA A 15 53.76 -11.28 9.90
N GLY A 16 52.64 -10.60 10.20
CA GLY A 16 52.48 -9.96 11.51
C GLY A 16 52.13 -8.48 11.47
N GLY A 17 50.85 -8.17 11.61
CA GLY A 17 50.41 -6.89 12.19
C GLY A 17 49.49 -6.05 11.32
N ALA A 18 48.18 -6.23 11.50
CA ALA A 18 47.18 -5.16 11.35
C ALA A 18 45.84 -5.63 11.93
N ALA A 19 45.75 -5.64 13.26
CA ALA A 19 44.47 -5.65 13.97
C ALA A 19 44.39 -4.32 14.70
N TYR A 20 43.72 -3.32 14.14
CA TYR A 20 43.09 -2.24 14.89
C TYR A 20 42.09 -1.51 13.99
N VAL A 21 40.90 -1.27 14.54
CA VAL A 21 39.77 -0.47 14.00
C VAL A 21 38.79 -1.18 13.04
N ILE A 22 38.11 -2.22 13.53
CA ILE A 22 36.67 -2.43 13.28
C ILE A 22 36.05 -2.87 14.62
N ALA A 23 35.67 -1.89 15.44
CA ALA A 23 34.89 -2.11 16.64
C ALA A 23 34.11 -0.83 16.91
N GLN A 24 32.88 -0.75 16.39
CA GLN A 24 31.74 0.00 16.93
C GLN A 24 30.55 0.00 15.94
N VAL A 25 30.08 -1.19 15.52
CA VAL A 25 28.66 -1.50 15.24
C VAL A 25 28.52 -3.01 15.41
N SER A 26 28.58 -3.48 16.64
CA SER A 26 28.25 -4.86 16.99
C SER A 26 27.49 -4.84 18.31
N GLY A 27 26.29 -4.24 18.25
CA GLY A 27 25.22 -4.64 19.15
C GLY A 27 24.94 -6.11 18.85
N SER A 28 25.02 -6.94 19.88
CA SER A 28 24.89 -8.40 19.83
C SER A 28 23.62 -8.85 19.10
N LEU A 29 23.77 -9.28 17.85
CA LEU A 29 22.82 -10.13 17.17
C LEU A 29 22.82 -11.51 17.84
N PRO A 30 21.68 -12.07 18.27
CA PRO A 30 21.61 -13.48 18.59
C PRO A 30 21.79 -14.26 17.28
N ASN A 31 22.98 -14.86 17.16
CA ASN A 31 23.38 -15.76 16.09
C ASN A 31 22.43 -16.97 16.06
N ARG A 32 21.37 -16.93 15.23
CA ARG A 32 20.59 -18.13 14.89
C ARG A 32 21.37 -18.90 13.84
N GLN A 33 22.13 -19.90 14.29
CA GLN A 33 22.72 -20.88 13.38
C GLN A 33 21.60 -21.61 12.63
N ALA A 34 21.74 -21.68 11.31
CA ALA A 34 20.96 -22.55 10.46
C ALA A 34 21.28 -24.00 10.81
N GLY A 35 20.27 -24.74 11.27
CA GLY A 35 20.36 -26.16 11.65
C GLY A 35 20.06 -26.39 13.12
N ASP A 36 18.92 -27.04 13.37
CA ASP A 36 18.55 -27.69 14.63
C ASP A 36 18.07 -26.80 15.80
N VAL A 37 16.79 -26.36 15.73
CA VAL A 37 15.84 -26.53 16.84
C VAL A 37 14.45 -26.72 16.22
N THR A 38 13.80 -27.85 16.48
CA THR A 38 12.35 -27.98 16.31
C THR A 38 11.65 -26.94 17.19
N HIS A 39 11.47 -25.71 16.70
CA HIS A 39 10.80 -24.66 17.44
C HIS A 39 9.32 -25.03 17.57
N ARG A 40 8.97 -25.71 18.65
CA ARG A 40 7.58 -25.98 18.99
C ARG A 40 6.90 -24.66 19.31
N CYS A 41 5.68 -24.51 18.82
CA CYS A 41 4.84 -23.34 19.08
C CYS A 41 4.70 -23.14 20.60
N GLU A 42 4.94 -21.92 21.09
CA GLU A 42 4.81 -21.62 22.52
C GLU A 42 3.39 -21.25 22.95
N CYS A 43 2.46 -21.19 22.00
CA CYS A 43 1.03 -20.99 22.22
C CYS A 43 0.71 -19.82 23.16
N GLY A 44 1.36 -18.68 22.97
CA GLY A 44 1.12 -17.50 23.80
C GLY A 44 1.67 -17.58 25.22
N ALA A 45 2.64 -18.47 25.49
CA ALA A 45 3.28 -18.54 26.81
C ALA A 45 4.00 -17.23 27.19
N HIS A 46 4.54 -16.51 26.20
CA HIS A 46 5.27 -15.26 26.38
C HIS A 46 4.85 -14.23 25.32
N PRO A 47 3.61 -13.72 25.37
CA PRO A 47 3.14 -12.81 24.35
C PRO A 47 3.99 -11.53 24.36
N PRO A 48 4.36 -11.00 23.19
CA PRO A 48 5.10 -9.76 23.12
C PRO A 48 4.27 -8.62 23.70
N GLY A 49 4.97 -7.65 24.29
CA GLY A 49 4.33 -6.38 24.64
C GLY A 49 3.99 -5.57 23.39
N PRO A 50 3.23 -4.47 23.56
CA PRO A 50 2.96 -3.54 22.46
C PRO A 50 4.24 -3.09 21.76
N PRO A 51 4.20 -2.87 20.43
CA PRO A 51 5.36 -2.43 19.68
C PRO A 51 5.94 -1.17 20.28
N ARG A 52 7.26 -1.13 20.38
CA ARG A 52 7.98 0.04 20.90
C ARG A 52 7.99 1.13 19.86
N ASP A 53 7.93 2.37 20.33
CA ASP A 53 8.17 3.51 19.47
C ASP A 53 9.60 3.43 18.91
N ARG A 54 9.73 3.56 17.59
CA ARG A 54 11.00 3.55 16.88
C ARG A 54 10.91 4.41 15.64
N THR A 55 11.98 5.16 15.37
CA THR A 55 12.08 6.00 14.18
C THR A 55 12.99 5.37 13.14
N VAL A 56 12.52 5.19 11.90
CA VAL A 56 13.37 4.77 10.77
C VAL A 56 13.42 5.89 9.75
N ALA A 57 14.63 6.37 9.43
CA ALA A 57 14.84 7.42 8.43
C ALA A 57 16.03 7.09 7.50
N PRO A 58 15.90 7.34 6.18
CA PRO A 58 14.68 7.77 5.48
C PRO A 58 13.68 6.62 5.30
N TYR A 59 12.38 6.92 5.34
CA TYR A 59 11.33 5.97 4.98
C TYR A 59 11.59 5.35 3.61
N ALA A 60 11.37 4.03 3.52
CA ALA A 60 11.66 3.21 2.34
C ALA A 60 13.11 3.30 1.81
N GLY A 61 14.07 3.74 2.63
CA GLY A 61 15.45 3.96 2.18
C GLY A 61 15.57 5.05 1.10
N GLU A 62 14.59 5.97 1.00
CA GLU A 62 14.49 6.96 -0.06
C GLU A 62 15.74 7.87 -0.13
N PRO A 63 16.46 7.91 -1.26
CA PRO A 63 17.58 8.82 -1.43
C PRO A 63 17.17 10.30 -1.41
N GLU A 64 18.01 11.17 -0.85
CA GLU A 64 17.69 12.59 -0.66
C GLU A 64 17.37 13.32 -1.98
N ASP A 65 18.05 12.99 -3.08
CA ASP A 65 17.84 13.57 -4.40
C ASP A 65 16.56 13.06 -5.10
N LEU A 66 16.05 11.91 -4.66
CA LEU A 66 14.79 11.32 -5.11
C LEU A 66 13.60 11.68 -4.21
N ARG A 67 13.84 12.33 -3.06
CA ARG A 67 12.79 12.75 -2.14
C ARG A 67 11.91 13.88 -2.74
N PRO A 68 10.57 13.81 -2.61
CA PRO A 68 9.67 14.85 -3.10
C PRO A 68 10.05 16.22 -2.54
N TYR A 69 10.06 17.24 -3.41
CA TYR A 69 10.32 18.64 -3.05
C TYR A 69 11.67 18.91 -2.37
N ALA A 70 12.60 17.95 -2.30
CA ALA A 70 13.85 18.07 -1.54
C ALA A 70 14.69 19.29 -1.93
N ARG A 71 14.56 19.78 -3.18
CA ARG A 71 15.22 20.99 -3.67
C ARG A 71 14.59 22.31 -3.20
N PHE A 72 13.35 22.28 -2.69
CA PHE A 72 12.53 23.47 -2.43
C PHE A 72 12.07 23.58 -0.98
N LYS A 73 11.74 22.46 -0.31
CA LYS A 73 11.25 22.42 1.06
C LYS A 73 11.40 21.02 1.65
N GLN A 74 11.47 20.91 2.97
CA GLN A 74 11.26 19.62 3.64
C GLN A 74 9.79 19.18 3.43
N PRO A 75 9.54 18.01 2.82
CA PRO A 75 8.18 17.51 2.61
C PRO A 75 7.55 17.04 3.93
N TYR A 76 6.22 17.18 4.03
CA TYR A 76 5.44 16.55 5.10
C TYR A 76 5.30 15.05 4.80
N TYR A 77 6.36 14.30 5.14
CA TYR A 77 6.48 12.86 4.88
C TYR A 77 6.97 12.10 6.13
N GLN A 78 7.18 12.81 7.24
CA GLN A 78 7.64 12.24 8.51
C GLN A 78 6.62 11.27 9.14
N ASN A 79 5.36 11.29 8.69
CA ASN A 79 4.30 10.38 9.15
C ASN A 79 4.63 8.89 8.92
N TYR A 80 5.63 8.57 8.09
CA TYR A 80 6.05 7.20 7.81
C TYR A 80 7.34 6.80 8.54
N LEU A 81 7.91 7.70 9.35
CA LEU A 81 9.14 7.45 10.08
C LEU A 81 8.88 6.84 11.45
N GLU A 82 7.67 6.96 11.98
CA GLU A 82 7.25 6.42 13.28
C GLU A 82 6.25 5.26 13.05
N PRO A 83 6.11 4.32 14.00
CA PRO A 83 5.30 3.14 13.79
C PRO A 83 3.82 3.49 13.89
N ASN A 84 3.02 2.83 13.07
CA ASN A 84 1.57 2.89 13.22
C ASN A 84 1.14 1.98 14.39
N ILE A 85 1.18 2.51 15.61
CA ILE A 85 0.90 1.75 16.84
C ILE A 85 -0.62 1.62 17.03
N TYR A 86 -1.12 0.38 17.05
CA TYR A 86 -2.49 0.11 17.52
C TYR A 86 -2.62 0.36 19.03
N THR A 87 -3.34 1.42 19.39
CA THR A 87 -3.57 1.87 20.77
C THR A 87 -4.89 1.37 21.38
N GLY A 88 -5.68 0.58 20.63
CA GLY A 88 -6.93 0.01 21.11
C GLY A 88 -6.75 -1.13 22.13
N GLY A 89 -7.87 -1.67 22.63
CA GLY A 89 -7.91 -2.73 23.63
C GLY A 89 -7.67 -4.14 23.06
N GLY A 90 -8.23 -5.17 23.69
CA GLY A 90 -8.25 -6.52 23.14
C GLY A 90 -7.10 -7.42 23.59
N ARG A 91 -5.98 -6.87 24.10
CA ARG A 91 -4.83 -7.65 24.60
C ARG A 91 -5.15 -8.46 25.84
N GLU A 92 -6.15 -8.03 26.60
CA GLU A 92 -6.69 -8.68 27.79
C GLU A 92 -7.63 -9.84 27.47
N ILE A 93 -8.09 -9.97 26.22
CA ILE A 93 -8.97 -11.07 25.80
C ILE A 93 -8.19 -12.39 25.95
N PRO A 94 -8.70 -13.35 26.74
CA PRO A 94 -8.01 -14.62 26.95
C PRO A 94 -8.09 -15.49 25.70
N ASP A 95 -7.06 -16.29 25.49
CA ASP A 95 -7.03 -17.31 24.45
C ASP A 95 -8.22 -18.29 24.60
N PRO A 96 -8.91 -18.66 23.51
CA PRO A 96 -9.98 -19.63 23.55
C PRO A 96 -9.46 -21.02 23.94
N LYS A 97 -10.24 -21.73 24.75
CA LYS A 97 -9.84 -23.03 25.32
C LYS A 97 -10.25 -24.23 24.45
N ASP A 98 -11.37 -24.11 23.74
CA ASP A 98 -12.06 -25.25 23.12
C ASP A 98 -11.94 -25.25 21.59
N ILE A 99 -10.81 -24.81 21.04
CA ILE A 99 -10.55 -24.89 19.59
C ILE A 99 -9.96 -26.24 19.20
N THR A 100 -10.32 -26.75 18.02
CA THR A 100 -9.77 -27.99 17.45
C THR A 100 -8.71 -27.74 16.39
N GLU A 101 -8.71 -26.56 15.77
CA GLU A 101 -7.79 -26.11 14.73
C GLU A 101 -7.57 -24.60 14.86
N VAL A 102 -6.47 -24.10 14.30
CA VAL A 102 -6.18 -22.66 14.19
C VAL A 102 -6.35 -22.25 12.73
N ARG A 103 -7.38 -21.44 12.46
CA ARG A 103 -7.75 -21.07 11.09
C ARG A 103 -7.09 -19.76 10.67
N ILE A 104 -6.64 -19.72 9.42
CA ILE A 104 -6.03 -18.58 8.76
C ILE A 104 -6.71 -18.46 7.40
N GLY A 105 -7.29 -17.30 7.12
CA GLY A 105 -7.90 -17.02 5.82
C GLY A 105 -6.81 -16.86 4.78
N PHE A 106 -6.92 -17.55 3.65
CA PHE A 106 -6.16 -17.28 2.44
C PHE A 106 -7.08 -16.55 1.47
N PHE A 107 -6.62 -15.41 0.97
CA PHE A 107 -7.39 -14.57 0.06
C PHE A 107 -6.55 -14.25 -1.17
N GLY A 108 -6.93 -14.77 -2.33
CA GLY A 108 -6.18 -14.57 -3.57
C GLY A 108 -6.92 -15.08 -4.80
N PRO A 109 -6.42 -14.79 -6.02
CA PRO A 109 -7.10 -15.21 -7.24
C PRO A 109 -6.80 -16.69 -7.49
N VAL A 110 -7.68 -17.57 -7.02
CA VAL A 110 -7.50 -19.02 -7.12
C VAL A 110 -8.54 -19.66 -8.05
N GLU A 111 -9.60 -18.94 -8.37
CA GLU A 111 -10.53 -19.25 -9.45
C GLU A 111 -10.08 -18.66 -10.79
N PRO A 112 -10.69 -19.07 -11.93
CA PRO A 112 -10.32 -18.57 -13.26
C PRO A 112 -10.32 -17.04 -13.38
N ALA A 113 -9.12 -16.46 -13.43
CA ALA A 113 -8.85 -15.02 -13.52
C ALA A 113 -7.48 -14.78 -14.21
N PRO A 114 -7.20 -13.56 -14.73
CA PRO A 114 -5.91 -13.26 -15.36
C PRO A 114 -4.69 -13.53 -14.47
N ASP A 115 -4.78 -13.27 -13.16
CA ASP A 115 -3.70 -13.47 -12.19
C ASP A 115 -3.79 -14.85 -11.46
N GLN A 116 -4.56 -15.82 -11.98
CA GLN A 116 -4.80 -17.10 -11.30
C GLN A 116 -3.52 -17.93 -11.10
N VAL A 117 -2.59 -17.86 -12.07
CA VAL A 117 -1.33 -18.62 -12.02
C VAL A 117 -0.50 -18.15 -10.83
N GLU A 118 -0.36 -16.84 -10.68
CA GLU A 118 0.33 -16.20 -9.57
C GLU A 118 -0.38 -16.50 -8.24
N GLY A 119 -1.72 -16.45 -8.22
CA GLY A 119 -2.52 -16.75 -7.03
C GLY A 119 -2.37 -18.20 -6.55
N SER A 120 -2.32 -19.15 -7.49
CA SER A 120 -2.08 -20.56 -7.20
C SER A 120 -0.67 -20.79 -6.64
N ARG A 121 0.35 -20.13 -7.21
CA ARG A 121 1.73 -20.20 -6.70
C ARG A 121 1.85 -19.59 -5.30
N MET A 122 1.19 -18.45 -5.06
CA MET A 122 1.08 -17.85 -3.72
C MET A 122 0.43 -18.81 -2.73
N LEU A 123 -0.65 -19.51 -3.13
CA LEU A 123 -1.30 -20.53 -2.32
C LEU A 123 -0.37 -21.71 -2.00
N HIS A 124 0.38 -22.21 -2.98
CA HIS A 124 1.33 -23.31 -2.78
C HIS A 124 2.42 -22.94 -1.76
N GLY A 125 2.98 -21.73 -1.84
CA GLY A 125 3.95 -21.23 -0.86
C GLY A 125 3.40 -21.17 0.55
N ALA A 126 2.22 -20.58 0.72
CA ALA A 126 1.51 -20.52 2.00
C ALA A 126 1.16 -21.92 2.54
N GLN A 127 0.71 -22.82 1.66
CA GLN A 127 0.35 -24.19 2.00
C GLN A 127 1.54 -24.98 2.52
N LEU A 128 2.71 -24.88 1.87
CA LEU A 128 3.91 -25.58 2.34
C LEU A 128 4.33 -25.13 3.73
N ALA A 129 4.30 -23.82 4.01
CA ALA A 129 4.62 -23.28 5.33
C ALA A 129 3.68 -23.84 6.43
N VAL A 130 2.37 -23.93 6.13
CA VAL A 130 1.37 -24.51 7.04
C VAL A 130 1.55 -26.02 7.22
N GLU A 131 1.78 -26.76 6.14
CA GLU A 131 2.04 -28.21 6.19
C GLU A 131 3.28 -28.51 7.05
N GLU A 132 4.36 -27.76 6.88
CA GLU A 132 5.57 -27.90 7.67
C GLU A 132 5.37 -27.50 9.14
N ALA A 133 4.63 -26.43 9.43
CA ALA A 133 4.29 -26.05 10.80
C ALA A 133 3.44 -27.13 11.50
N ASN A 134 2.50 -27.73 10.79
CA ASN A 134 1.70 -28.86 11.27
C ASN A 134 2.55 -30.11 11.53
N ALA A 135 3.49 -30.41 10.63
CA ALA A 135 4.45 -31.51 10.84
C ALA A 135 5.34 -31.30 12.08
N ARG A 136 5.59 -30.04 12.47
CA ARG A 136 6.28 -29.68 13.74
C ARG A 136 5.39 -29.71 14.98
N GLY A 137 4.13 -30.14 14.86
CA GLY A 137 3.17 -30.27 15.96
C GLY A 137 2.13 -29.14 16.03
N GLY A 138 2.06 -28.26 15.02
CA GLY A 138 1.07 -27.18 14.93
C GLY A 138 1.09 -26.24 16.15
N TYR A 139 -0.08 -25.70 16.48
CA TYR A 139 -0.31 -24.87 17.66
C TYR A 139 -0.60 -25.76 18.87
N GLY A 140 0.46 -26.27 19.51
CA GLY A 140 0.34 -27.07 20.73
C GLY A 140 -0.42 -28.39 20.53
N GLY A 141 -0.25 -29.02 19.36
CA GLY A 141 -0.96 -30.23 18.94
C GLY A 141 -2.22 -29.97 18.12
N LYS A 142 -2.65 -28.71 17.97
CA LYS A 142 -3.78 -28.32 17.11
C LYS A 142 -3.26 -27.92 15.72
N PRO A 143 -3.82 -28.45 14.62
CA PRO A 143 -3.36 -28.09 13.29
C PRO A 143 -3.74 -26.64 12.94
N PHE A 144 -2.84 -25.95 12.24
CA PHE A 144 -3.15 -24.79 11.43
C PHE A 144 -3.91 -25.22 10.17
N LYS A 145 -4.86 -24.40 9.72
CA LYS A 145 -5.66 -24.67 8.53
C LYS A 145 -5.86 -23.40 7.71
N LEU A 146 -5.57 -23.49 6.42
CA LEU A 146 -5.87 -22.43 5.46
C LEU A 146 -7.33 -22.54 5.01
N MET A 147 -8.07 -21.45 5.19
CA MET A 147 -9.43 -21.28 4.70
C MET A 147 -9.32 -20.53 3.38
N VAL A 148 -9.55 -21.19 2.24
CA VAL A 148 -9.25 -20.61 0.92
C VAL A 148 -10.45 -19.85 0.39
N HIS A 149 -10.27 -18.55 0.11
CA HIS A 149 -11.25 -17.64 -0.45
C HIS A 149 -10.70 -16.98 -1.72
N ASP A 150 -11.55 -16.90 -2.75
CA ASP A 150 -11.22 -16.22 -3.99
C ASP A 150 -11.40 -14.70 -3.84
N ASP A 151 -10.40 -13.94 -4.28
CA ASP A 151 -10.41 -12.47 -4.19
C ASP A 151 -11.08 -11.76 -5.37
N TYR A 152 -11.61 -12.53 -6.33
CA TYR A 152 -12.00 -12.05 -7.64
C TYR A 152 -13.24 -12.75 -8.25
N ASN A 153 -14.42 -12.60 -7.63
CA ASN A 153 -15.67 -13.00 -8.30
C ASN A 153 -16.28 -11.91 -9.22
N ASN A 154 -15.48 -11.28 -10.10
CA ASN A 154 -15.99 -10.23 -11.01
C ASN A 154 -15.49 -10.31 -12.48
N TRP A 155 -14.89 -11.43 -12.93
CA TRP A 155 -14.47 -11.54 -14.33
C TRP A 155 -15.64 -11.51 -15.34
N GLN A 156 -16.86 -11.83 -14.88
CA GLN A 156 -18.07 -11.76 -15.72
C GLN A 156 -18.47 -10.32 -16.10
N ALA A 157 -17.95 -9.28 -15.43
CA ALA A 157 -18.30 -7.89 -15.74
C ALA A 157 -17.36 -7.17 -16.73
N GLN A 158 -16.23 -7.75 -17.14
CA GLN A 158 -15.23 -7.02 -17.96
C GLN A 158 -14.95 -7.58 -19.36
N ALA A 159 -15.43 -8.78 -19.72
CA ALA A 159 -15.36 -9.22 -21.12
C ALA A 159 -16.47 -8.62 -22.02
N VAL A 160 -17.42 -7.84 -21.46
CA VAL A 160 -18.57 -7.30 -22.21
C VAL A 160 -18.67 -5.78 -22.01
N TYR A 161 -18.10 -5.02 -22.94
CA TYR A 161 -18.54 -3.64 -23.19
C TYR A 161 -19.70 -3.67 -24.19
N GLY A 162 -20.92 -3.35 -23.73
CA GLY A 162 -22.16 -3.35 -24.52
C GLY A 162 -23.41 -3.36 -23.64
N SER A 163 -24.61 -3.36 -24.23
CA SER A 163 -25.91 -3.31 -23.54
C SER A 163 -26.27 -4.54 -22.69
N ASN A 164 -25.36 -5.52 -22.57
CA ASN A 164 -25.53 -6.74 -21.76
C ASN A 164 -24.55 -6.77 -20.57
N ARG A 165 -24.36 -5.63 -19.89
CA ARG A 165 -23.62 -5.56 -18.62
C ARG A 165 -24.33 -6.39 -17.55
N PRO A 166 -23.71 -7.42 -16.94
CA PRO A 166 -24.27 -8.07 -15.75
C PRO A 166 -24.32 -7.06 -14.60
N THR A 167 -25.43 -7.03 -13.87
CA THR A 167 -25.69 -6.08 -12.79
C THR A 167 -25.27 -6.59 -11.40
N ASP A 168 -24.64 -7.76 -11.30
CA ASP A 168 -24.31 -8.39 -10.01
C ASP A 168 -22.85 -8.18 -9.57
N SER A 169 -22.73 -7.91 -8.27
CA SER A 169 -21.60 -7.51 -7.41
C SER A 169 -20.41 -6.80 -8.06
N THR A 170 -20.28 -5.50 -7.79
CA THR A 170 -19.02 -4.76 -7.97
C THR A 170 -17.93 -5.38 -7.08
N ILE A 171 -16.66 -5.35 -7.50
CA ILE A 171 -15.47 -5.87 -6.75
C ILE A 171 -15.53 -5.59 -5.23
N TRP A 172 -16.11 -4.45 -4.85
CA TRP A 172 -16.35 -4.07 -3.47
C TRP A 172 -17.20 -5.06 -2.67
N GLY A 173 -18.34 -5.50 -3.22
CA GLY A 173 -19.24 -6.43 -2.54
C GLY A 173 -18.61 -7.80 -2.35
N SER A 174 -18.05 -8.39 -3.43
CA SER A 174 -17.46 -9.74 -3.35
C SER A 174 -16.27 -9.81 -2.39
N ALA A 175 -15.29 -8.90 -2.51
CA ALA A 175 -14.12 -8.91 -1.63
C ALA A 175 -14.46 -8.59 -0.16
N SER A 176 -15.44 -7.71 0.10
CA SER A 176 -15.89 -7.46 1.47
C SER A 176 -16.65 -8.63 2.06
N ASP A 177 -17.49 -9.31 1.26
CA ASP A 177 -18.27 -10.46 1.71
C ASP A 177 -17.36 -11.63 2.07
N GLU A 178 -16.34 -11.92 1.25
CA GLU A 178 -15.33 -12.94 1.58
C GLU A 178 -14.52 -12.57 2.83
N ALA A 179 -14.17 -11.29 3.01
CA ALA A 179 -13.53 -10.84 4.25
C ALA A 179 -14.44 -11.05 5.48
N VAL A 180 -15.73 -10.74 5.37
CA VAL A 180 -16.71 -10.95 6.44
C VAL A 180 -16.86 -12.45 6.76
N LYS A 181 -16.91 -13.33 5.75
CA LYS A 181 -16.94 -14.79 5.95
C LYS A 181 -15.70 -15.28 6.70
N MET A 182 -14.50 -14.94 6.23
CA MET A 182 -13.24 -15.29 6.91
C MET A 182 -13.25 -14.85 8.39
N ILE A 183 -13.74 -13.65 8.66
CA ILE A 183 -13.71 -13.06 10.01
C ILE A 183 -14.75 -13.66 10.95
N TYR A 184 -15.99 -13.83 10.49
CA TYR A 184 -17.16 -14.11 11.34
C TYR A 184 -17.72 -15.52 11.18
N ASP A 185 -17.60 -16.13 10.00
CA ASP A 185 -18.09 -17.49 9.75
C ASP A 185 -16.97 -18.51 9.97
N ASP A 186 -15.80 -18.26 9.38
CA ASP A 186 -14.62 -19.12 9.53
C ASP A 186 -13.86 -18.85 10.83
N GLU A 187 -14.08 -17.68 11.45
CA GLU A 187 -13.43 -17.25 12.71
C GLU A 187 -11.89 -17.23 12.59
N ASP A 188 -11.37 -16.77 11.46
CA ASP A 188 -9.94 -16.73 11.18
C ASP A 188 -9.17 -15.81 12.16
N TRP A 189 -7.94 -16.20 12.50
CA TRP A 189 -7.07 -15.41 13.37
C TRP A 189 -6.29 -14.32 12.63
N ALA A 190 -6.12 -14.49 11.34
CA ALA A 190 -5.47 -13.56 10.43
C ALA A 190 -5.90 -13.87 8.99
N ILE A 191 -5.76 -12.89 8.11
CA ILE A 191 -5.96 -13.04 6.66
C ILE A 191 -4.60 -12.94 5.97
N PHE A 192 -4.31 -13.88 5.08
CA PHE A 192 -3.13 -13.92 4.24
C PHE A 192 -3.50 -13.66 2.78
N GLY A 193 -2.91 -12.64 2.17
CA GLY A 193 -3.19 -12.20 0.81
C GLY A 193 -3.47 -10.70 0.68
N SER A 194 -3.78 -10.15 -0.50
CA SER A 194 -3.93 -10.79 -1.81
C SER A 194 -2.92 -10.25 -2.84
N ILE A 195 -2.82 -10.85 -4.03
CA ILE A 195 -2.06 -10.29 -5.17
C ILE A 195 -2.68 -8.97 -5.65
N SER A 196 -4.01 -8.89 -5.64
CA SER A 196 -4.78 -7.72 -6.02
C SER A 196 -4.61 -6.61 -4.99
N SER A 197 -4.05 -5.49 -5.47
CA SER A 197 -3.96 -4.26 -4.68
C SER A 197 -5.35 -3.69 -4.36
N GLU A 198 -6.32 -3.92 -5.25
CA GLU A 198 -7.72 -3.48 -5.10
C GLU A 198 -8.39 -4.25 -3.97
N SER A 199 -8.30 -5.58 -4.00
CA SER A 199 -8.90 -6.45 -2.99
C SER A 199 -8.22 -6.28 -1.63
N THR A 200 -6.90 -6.09 -1.60
CA THR A 200 -6.15 -5.79 -0.36
C THR A 200 -6.60 -4.47 0.29
N HIS A 201 -6.82 -3.40 -0.50
CA HIS A 201 -7.37 -2.14 0.02
C HIS A 201 -8.78 -2.30 0.61
N ILE A 202 -9.60 -3.17 0.02
CA ILE A 202 -10.96 -3.46 0.49
C ILE A 202 -10.89 -4.21 1.82
N ILE A 203 -10.12 -5.30 1.88
CA ILE A 203 -9.96 -6.09 3.11
C ILE A 203 -9.41 -5.24 4.25
N LEU A 204 -8.44 -4.36 4.00
CA LEU A 204 -7.89 -3.52 5.05
C LEU A 204 -8.94 -2.63 5.74
N ARG A 205 -9.95 -2.16 5.00
CA ARG A 205 -11.04 -1.37 5.60
C ARG A 205 -11.94 -2.23 6.49
N VAL A 206 -12.17 -3.48 6.10
CA VAL A 206 -12.91 -4.45 6.94
C VAL A 206 -12.06 -4.80 8.17
N ALA A 207 -10.77 -5.07 7.97
CA ALA A 207 -9.80 -5.42 9.00
C ALA A 207 -9.63 -4.31 10.06
N LEU A 208 -9.66 -3.04 9.65
CA LEU A 208 -9.65 -1.90 10.58
C LEU A 208 -10.82 -1.98 11.57
N LYS A 209 -12.01 -2.40 11.11
CA LYS A 209 -13.21 -2.47 11.97
C LYS A 209 -13.27 -3.77 12.76
N ALA A 210 -12.80 -4.87 12.20
CA ALA A 210 -12.85 -6.20 12.78
C ALA A 210 -11.61 -6.58 13.61
N GLU A 211 -10.59 -5.71 13.62
CA GLU A 211 -9.35 -5.85 14.37
C GLU A 211 -8.65 -7.19 14.07
N ILE A 212 -8.51 -7.52 12.78
CA ILE A 212 -7.86 -8.75 12.29
C ILE A 212 -6.59 -8.42 11.51
N PRO A 213 -5.43 -9.06 11.81
CA PRO A 213 -4.21 -8.87 11.03
C PRO A 213 -4.35 -9.34 9.58
N VAL A 214 -3.78 -8.57 8.65
CA VAL A 214 -3.68 -8.86 7.22
C VAL A 214 -2.21 -8.93 6.84
N VAL A 215 -1.77 -10.06 6.30
CA VAL A 215 -0.40 -10.30 5.85
C VAL A 215 -0.38 -10.44 4.33
N ASN A 216 0.49 -9.71 3.64
CA ASN A 216 0.55 -9.69 2.18
C ASN A 216 1.95 -9.98 1.65
N SER A 217 2.06 -10.76 0.57
CA SER A 217 3.34 -11.16 -0.03
C SER A 217 3.50 -10.84 -1.52
N ALA A 218 2.60 -10.05 -2.11
CA ALA A 218 2.56 -9.90 -3.57
C ALA A 218 2.15 -8.50 -4.07
N SER A 219 1.29 -7.79 -3.32
CA SER A 219 0.87 -6.45 -3.71
C SER A 219 1.96 -5.43 -3.42
N THR A 220 2.38 -4.70 -4.46
CA THR A 220 3.40 -3.65 -4.36
C THR A 220 2.81 -2.25 -4.33
N ASP A 221 1.48 -2.12 -4.22
CA ASP A 221 0.82 -0.82 -4.25
C ASP A 221 1.23 0.02 -3.02
N PRO A 222 1.97 1.11 -3.24
CA PRO A 222 2.53 1.90 -2.17
C PRO A 222 1.47 2.63 -1.35
N THR A 223 0.23 2.71 -1.84
CA THR A 223 -0.90 3.35 -1.12
C THR A 223 -1.50 2.46 -0.04
N ILE A 224 -1.22 1.16 -0.05
CA ILE A 224 -1.70 0.22 0.97
C ILE A 224 -1.21 0.61 2.37
N PRO A 225 0.12 0.71 2.63
CA PRO A 225 0.61 1.19 3.93
C PRO A 225 0.28 2.68 4.18
N GLU A 226 0.03 3.48 3.13
CA GLU A 226 -0.39 4.88 3.27
C GLU A 226 -1.80 5.05 3.86
N THR A 227 -2.61 3.98 3.89
CA THR A 227 -3.91 4.01 4.59
C THR A 227 -3.74 4.16 6.11
N TYR A 228 -2.55 3.92 6.64
CA TYR A 228 -2.23 4.00 8.06
C TYR A 228 -3.19 3.15 8.92
N ILE A 229 -3.52 1.95 8.41
CA ILE A 229 -4.25 0.92 9.14
C ILE A 229 -3.22 0.00 9.81
N PRO A 230 -3.24 -0.17 11.14
CA PRO A 230 -2.14 -0.84 11.87
C PRO A 230 -2.13 -2.37 11.64
N TRP A 231 -3.22 -2.92 11.12
CA TRP A 231 -3.44 -4.35 10.90
C TRP A 231 -2.82 -4.91 9.62
N TYR A 232 -1.71 -4.34 9.13
CA TYR A 232 -1.08 -4.73 7.87
C TYR A 232 0.40 -5.05 8.04
N PHE A 233 0.85 -6.15 7.45
CA PHE A 233 2.26 -6.52 7.34
C PHE A 233 2.57 -7.02 5.92
N THR A 234 3.73 -6.67 5.37
CA THR A 234 4.18 -7.20 4.08
C THR A 234 5.69 -7.42 4.00
N ASP A 235 6.09 -8.58 3.49
CA ASP A 235 7.47 -8.98 3.27
C ASP A 235 8.04 -8.48 1.93
N LEU A 236 7.23 -7.79 1.12
CA LEU A 236 7.60 -7.33 -0.21
C LEU A 236 7.89 -5.83 -0.27
N GLN A 237 8.88 -5.44 -1.08
CA GLN A 237 9.15 -4.05 -1.39
C GLN A 237 8.11 -3.46 -2.37
N ASP A 238 7.59 -2.28 -2.03
CA ASP A 238 6.58 -1.60 -2.86
C ASP A 238 7.15 -0.95 -4.14
N ASP A 239 6.25 -0.39 -4.94
CA ASP A 239 6.59 0.25 -6.21
C ASP A 239 7.51 1.48 -6.06
N ARG A 240 7.65 2.08 -4.87
CA ARG A 240 8.61 3.19 -4.65
C ARG A 240 10.03 2.67 -4.67
N VAL A 241 10.29 1.59 -3.92
CA VAL A 241 11.62 0.98 -3.84
C VAL A 241 12.03 0.48 -5.22
N GLN A 242 11.11 -0.17 -5.94
CA GLN A 242 11.31 -0.58 -7.33
C GLN A 242 11.62 0.62 -8.24
N ALA A 243 10.80 1.66 -8.20
CA ALA A 243 10.95 2.85 -9.04
C ALA A 243 12.26 3.60 -8.78
N PHE A 244 12.67 3.76 -7.52
CA PHE A 244 13.91 4.44 -7.16
C PHE A 244 15.13 3.64 -7.63
N THR A 245 15.08 2.31 -7.46
CA THR A 245 16.12 1.40 -7.93
C THR A 245 16.25 1.45 -9.46
N LEU A 246 15.13 1.33 -10.18
CA LEU A 246 15.08 1.43 -11.65
C LEU A 246 15.62 2.78 -12.13
N ALA A 247 15.11 3.89 -11.57
CA ALA A 247 15.51 5.23 -12.00
C ALA A 247 17.00 5.49 -11.73
N ARG A 248 17.52 5.06 -10.58
CA ARG A 248 18.96 5.19 -10.27
C ARG A 248 19.79 4.44 -11.29
N HIS A 249 19.47 3.18 -11.55
CA HIS A 249 20.19 2.37 -12.51
C HIS A 249 20.16 2.98 -13.92
N ILE A 250 18.97 3.27 -14.44
CA ILE A 250 18.76 3.74 -15.81
C ILE A 250 19.44 5.10 -16.07
N TYR A 251 19.24 6.07 -15.20
CA TYR A 251 19.70 7.45 -15.44
C TYR A 251 21.10 7.73 -14.92
N THR A 252 21.54 7.05 -13.84
CA THR A 252 22.84 7.32 -13.21
C THR A 252 23.89 6.27 -13.59
N GLU A 253 23.58 4.99 -13.51
CA GLU A 253 24.56 3.91 -13.78
C GLU A 253 24.72 3.66 -15.29
N VAL A 254 23.62 3.54 -16.03
CA VAL A 254 23.62 3.30 -17.48
C VAL A 254 23.74 4.62 -18.26
N GLY A 255 23.21 5.72 -17.71
CA GLY A 255 23.30 7.06 -18.32
C GLY A 255 22.33 7.31 -19.47
N LEU A 256 21.22 6.56 -19.55
CA LEU A 256 20.15 6.82 -20.53
C LEU A 256 19.42 8.11 -20.19
N LYS A 257 18.79 8.77 -21.18
CA LYS A 257 18.14 10.08 -20.95
C LYS A 257 16.67 10.11 -21.33
N ARG A 258 16.30 9.40 -22.40
CA ARG A 258 14.94 9.39 -22.97
C ARG A 258 14.35 8.00 -22.80
N ILE A 259 13.41 7.86 -21.87
CA ILE A 259 12.79 6.57 -21.53
C ILE A 259 11.31 6.58 -21.89
N ALA A 260 10.85 5.50 -22.50
CA ALA A 260 9.42 5.18 -22.64
C ALA A 260 8.95 4.26 -21.52
N LEU A 261 7.67 4.31 -21.20
CA LEU A 261 6.98 3.35 -20.36
C LEU A 261 5.95 2.58 -21.17
N LEU A 262 5.86 1.27 -20.96
CA LEU A 262 4.78 0.42 -21.45
C LEU A 262 4.23 -0.39 -20.27
N ARG A 263 2.93 -0.27 -19.99
CA ARG A 263 2.33 -0.91 -18.82
C ARG A 263 0.97 -1.54 -19.09
N VAL A 264 0.63 -2.54 -18.28
CA VAL A 264 -0.73 -3.07 -18.21
C VAL A 264 -1.71 -2.00 -17.68
N ASN A 265 -2.96 -2.02 -18.15
CA ASN A 265 -4.01 -1.07 -17.78
C ASN A 265 -4.92 -1.55 -16.64
N ASN A 266 -4.33 -2.17 -15.62
CA ASN A 266 -4.98 -2.52 -14.36
C ASN A 266 -4.41 -1.68 -13.20
N ARG A 267 -4.80 -1.98 -11.96
CA ARG A 267 -4.31 -1.25 -10.79
C ARG A 267 -2.79 -1.33 -10.62
N TYR A 268 -2.20 -2.51 -10.80
CA TYR A 268 -0.74 -2.71 -10.69
C TYR A 268 0.02 -1.71 -11.57
N GLY A 269 -0.30 -1.65 -12.87
CA GLY A 269 0.30 -0.67 -13.78
C GLY A 269 -0.05 0.79 -13.46
N ARG A 270 -1.31 1.08 -13.08
CA ARG A 270 -1.77 2.46 -12.78
C ARG A 270 -1.16 3.04 -11.51
N MET A 271 -0.82 2.21 -10.52
CA MET A 271 -0.28 2.64 -9.23
C MET A 271 1.26 2.66 -9.20
N GLY A 272 1.90 1.70 -9.89
CA GLY A 272 3.36 1.61 -9.90
C GLY A 272 4.05 2.63 -10.81
N VAL A 273 3.61 2.75 -12.06
CA VAL A 273 4.24 3.64 -13.05
C VAL A 273 4.36 5.11 -12.63
N PRO A 274 3.36 5.73 -11.95
CA PRO A 274 3.52 7.07 -11.40
C PRO A 274 4.75 7.24 -10.50
N LYS A 275 5.17 6.21 -9.75
CA LYS A 275 6.34 6.30 -8.86
C LYS A 275 7.63 6.39 -9.67
N PHE A 276 7.77 5.59 -10.74
CA PHE A 276 8.90 5.70 -11.67
C PHE A 276 8.91 7.05 -12.38
N ARG A 277 7.77 7.48 -12.95
CA ARG A 277 7.66 8.79 -13.62
C ARG A 277 8.06 9.95 -12.71
N ASN A 278 7.66 9.91 -11.45
CA ASN A 278 8.05 10.92 -10.46
C ASN A 278 9.56 10.88 -10.16
N ALA A 279 10.15 9.69 -10.00
CA ALA A 279 11.60 9.55 -9.82
C ALA A 279 12.38 10.09 -11.04
N SER A 280 11.95 9.74 -12.25
CA SER A 280 12.49 10.25 -13.52
C SER A 280 12.48 11.78 -13.60
N ILE A 281 11.36 12.43 -13.24
CA ILE A 281 11.27 13.90 -13.19
C ILE A 281 12.25 14.50 -12.17
N ARG A 282 12.37 13.90 -10.98
CA ARG A 282 13.27 14.38 -9.91
C ARG A 282 14.74 14.28 -10.29
N LEU A 283 15.11 13.26 -11.07
CA LEU A 283 16.45 13.13 -11.65
C LEU A 283 16.67 14.00 -12.89
N GLY A 284 15.67 14.75 -13.35
CA GLY A 284 15.79 15.65 -14.50
C GLY A 284 15.60 14.97 -15.86
N HIS A 285 15.00 13.78 -15.87
CA HIS A 285 14.74 12.99 -17.08
C HIS A 285 13.25 12.61 -17.21
N PRO A 286 12.32 13.56 -17.42
CA PRO A 286 10.90 13.23 -17.59
C PRO A 286 10.69 12.14 -18.63
N VAL A 287 9.78 11.21 -18.34
CA VAL A 287 9.39 10.13 -19.26
C VAL A 287 8.93 10.73 -20.58
N ALA A 288 9.47 10.24 -21.70
CA ALA A 288 9.19 10.78 -23.02
C ALA A 288 7.81 10.39 -23.53
N ILE A 289 7.39 9.14 -23.26
CA ILE A 289 6.08 8.63 -23.64
C ILE A 289 5.68 7.47 -22.71
N GLU A 290 4.38 7.38 -22.40
CA GLU A 290 3.78 6.24 -21.72
C GLU A 290 2.73 5.64 -22.65
N GLN A 291 2.80 4.34 -22.88
CA GLN A 291 1.79 3.54 -23.57
C GLN A 291 1.19 2.50 -22.61
N LYS A 292 -0.01 2.03 -22.93
CA LYS A 292 -0.72 1.05 -22.11
C LYS A 292 -1.39 -0.01 -22.99
N PHE A 293 -1.49 -1.22 -22.48
CA PHE A 293 -2.21 -2.34 -23.07
C PHE A 293 -3.22 -2.91 -22.05
N LEU A 294 -4.18 -3.71 -22.51
CA LEU A 294 -5.16 -4.37 -21.64
C LEU A 294 -4.64 -5.71 -21.11
N PRO A 295 -5.02 -6.13 -19.88
CA PRO A 295 -4.68 -7.47 -19.40
C PRO A 295 -5.08 -8.55 -20.41
N GLY A 296 -4.18 -9.50 -20.68
CA GLY A 296 -4.39 -10.57 -21.65
C GLY A 296 -4.15 -10.20 -23.12
N ASP A 297 -3.79 -8.95 -23.45
CA ASP A 297 -3.36 -8.59 -24.80
C ASP A 297 -2.10 -9.38 -25.19
N THR A 298 -2.05 -9.85 -26.44
CA THR A 298 -0.89 -10.56 -27.00
C THR A 298 -0.20 -9.82 -28.15
N ASP A 299 -0.81 -8.76 -28.67
CA ASP A 299 -0.28 -7.91 -29.74
C ASP A 299 -0.05 -6.49 -29.20
N PHE A 300 1.20 -6.03 -29.27
CA PHE A 300 1.66 -4.74 -28.76
C PHE A 300 2.22 -3.87 -29.90
N SER A 301 2.00 -4.27 -31.16
CA SER A 301 2.64 -3.65 -32.34
C SER A 301 2.35 -2.16 -32.45
N ARG A 302 1.14 -1.72 -32.10
CA ARG A 302 0.74 -0.31 -32.10
C ARG A 302 1.51 0.50 -31.07
N GLU A 303 1.52 0.04 -29.83
CA GLU A 303 2.20 0.70 -28.71
C GLU A 303 3.71 0.76 -28.98
N LEU A 304 4.28 -0.33 -29.49
CA LEU A 304 5.69 -0.42 -29.86
C LEU A 304 6.05 0.50 -31.04
N GLN A 305 5.16 0.65 -32.03
CA GLN A 305 5.38 1.59 -33.14
C GLN A 305 5.46 3.03 -32.62
N ILE A 306 4.53 3.42 -31.74
CA ILE A 306 4.51 4.75 -31.12
C ILE A 306 5.77 4.98 -30.29
N ILE A 307 6.19 3.99 -29.49
CA ILE A 307 7.43 4.05 -28.72
C ILE A 307 8.65 4.21 -29.64
N ARG A 308 8.73 3.45 -30.74
CA ARG A 308 9.82 3.55 -31.71
C ARG A 308 9.91 4.95 -32.33
N GLU A 309 8.77 5.52 -32.72
CA GLU A 309 8.68 6.86 -33.32
C GLU A 309 9.08 7.98 -32.35
N SER A 310 8.95 7.75 -31.03
CA SER A 310 9.36 8.70 -29.98
C SER A 310 10.89 8.81 -29.78
N ARG A 311 11.69 7.95 -30.46
CA ARG A 311 13.15 7.94 -30.42
C ARG A 311 13.71 7.94 -28.98
N VAL A 312 13.22 6.99 -28.18
CA VAL A 312 13.73 6.73 -26.83
C VAL A 312 14.98 5.85 -26.87
N ASP A 313 15.81 5.99 -25.83
CA ASP A 313 17.03 5.22 -25.60
C ASP A 313 16.73 3.88 -24.92
N GLY A 314 15.65 3.84 -24.12
CA GLY A 314 15.22 2.65 -23.39
C GLY A 314 13.71 2.62 -23.14
N VAL A 315 13.22 1.44 -22.78
CA VAL A 315 11.81 1.17 -22.44
C VAL A 315 11.75 0.51 -21.07
N VAL A 316 10.88 1.00 -20.20
CA VAL A 316 10.54 0.37 -18.91
C VAL A 316 9.18 -0.31 -19.04
N LEU A 317 9.12 -1.59 -18.69
CA LEU A 317 7.94 -2.43 -18.73
C LEU A 317 7.36 -2.58 -17.32
N TRP A 318 6.05 -2.41 -17.20
CA TRP A 318 5.28 -2.67 -15.97
C TRP A 318 4.17 -3.66 -16.31
N ALA A 319 4.52 -4.93 -16.30
CA ALA A 319 3.75 -6.04 -16.86
C ALA A 319 4.10 -7.34 -16.12
N ASP A 320 3.56 -8.46 -16.61
CA ASP A 320 3.92 -9.82 -16.19
C ASP A 320 4.86 -10.49 -17.19
N GLU A 321 5.39 -11.66 -16.81
CA GLU A 321 6.40 -12.39 -17.58
C GLU A 321 5.94 -12.72 -19.00
N THR A 322 4.69 -13.15 -19.17
CA THR A 322 4.11 -13.56 -20.46
C THR A 322 3.98 -12.38 -21.43
N GLU A 323 3.38 -11.27 -21.00
CA GLU A 323 3.30 -10.05 -21.80
C GLU A 323 4.69 -9.49 -22.10
N THR A 324 5.59 -9.50 -21.11
CA THR A 324 6.98 -9.07 -21.29
C THR A 324 7.68 -9.90 -22.37
N ALA A 325 7.54 -11.22 -22.36
CA ALA A 325 8.10 -12.10 -23.38
C ALA A 325 7.59 -11.76 -24.79
N ASN A 326 6.28 -11.54 -24.92
CA ASN A 326 5.66 -11.18 -26.19
C ASN A 326 6.08 -9.79 -26.68
N ILE A 327 6.14 -8.80 -25.78
CA ILE A 327 6.66 -7.45 -26.05
C ILE A 327 8.09 -7.52 -26.57
N LEU A 328 8.98 -8.26 -25.89
CA LEU A 328 10.38 -8.40 -26.28
C LEU A 328 10.52 -9.05 -27.67
N LYS A 329 9.77 -10.13 -27.94
CA LYS A 329 9.74 -10.76 -29.28
C LYS A 329 9.33 -9.78 -30.36
N GLN A 330 8.24 -9.04 -30.15
CA GLN A 330 7.72 -8.09 -31.13
C GLN A 330 8.68 -6.91 -31.33
N MET A 331 9.27 -6.38 -30.27
CA MET A 331 10.32 -5.36 -30.35
C MET A 331 11.49 -5.82 -31.24
N ARG A 332 11.98 -7.05 -31.04
CA ARG A 332 13.08 -7.60 -31.84
C ARG A 332 12.67 -7.84 -33.29
N ALA A 333 11.47 -8.37 -33.54
CA ALA A 333 10.92 -8.54 -34.88
C ALA A 333 10.76 -7.20 -35.63
N MET A 334 10.44 -6.12 -34.91
CA MET A 334 10.36 -4.75 -35.44
C MET A 334 11.73 -4.06 -35.62
N GLY A 335 12.83 -4.75 -35.32
CA GLY A 335 14.20 -4.23 -35.41
C GLY A 335 14.56 -3.20 -34.33
N MET A 336 13.80 -3.13 -33.23
CA MET A 336 14.07 -2.23 -32.10
C MET A 336 15.28 -2.73 -31.30
N LYS A 337 16.18 -1.79 -30.96
CA LYS A 337 17.47 -2.04 -30.29
C LYS A 337 17.61 -1.37 -28.93
N GLN A 338 16.54 -0.70 -28.47
CA GLN A 338 16.49 -0.04 -27.17
C GLN A 338 16.77 -1.04 -26.04
N ARG A 339 17.43 -0.56 -24.98
CA ARG A 339 17.53 -1.30 -23.72
C ARG A 339 16.13 -1.43 -23.11
N VAL A 340 15.84 -2.58 -22.52
CA VAL A 340 14.52 -2.86 -21.95
C VAL A 340 14.69 -3.24 -20.49
N PHE A 341 13.93 -2.57 -19.64
CA PHE A 341 13.94 -2.69 -18.20
C PHE A 341 12.56 -3.10 -17.69
N GLY A 342 12.46 -3.73 -16.53
CA GLY A 342 11.17 -4.16 -15.99
C GLY A 342 11.00 -4.04 -14.48
N SER A 343 9.75 -4.03 -14.04
CA SER A 343 9.35 -4.24 -12.63
C SER A 343 9.49 -5.72 -12.23
N TYR A 344 9.31 -6.05 -10.95
CA TYR A 344 9.66 -7.39 -10.47
C TYR A 344 8.87 -8.54 -11.10
N ARG A 345 7.60 -8.32 -11.47
CA ARG A 345 6.75 -9.33 -12.12
C ARG A 345 7.14 -9.65 -13.57
N THR A 346 8.10 -8.93 -14.14
CA THR A 346 8.49 -9.10 -15.55
C THR A 346 9.60 -10.13 -15.77
N LEU A 347 10.24 -10.63 -14.71
CA LEU A 347 11.45 -11.43 -14.77
C LEU A 347 11.30 -12.73 -13.98
N GLY A 348 11.46 -13.86 -14.67
CA GLY A 348 11.43 -15.18 -14.05
C GLY A 348 11.60 -16.31 -15.08
N PRO A 349 11.37 -17.56 -14.66
CA PRO A 349 11.50 -18.73 -15.53
C PRO A 349 10.57 -18.69 -16.75
N ASP A 350 9.33 -18.20 -16.58
CA ASP A 350 8.34 -18.15 -17.67
C ASP A 350 8.76 -17.13 -18.74
N LEU A 351 9.32 -15.99 -18.33
CA LEU A 351 9.93 -15.03 -19.25
C LEU A 351 11.02 -15.71 -20.09
N LEU A 352 11.97 -16.39 -19.45
CA LEU A 352 13.09 -17.01 -20.16
C LEU A 352 12.61 -18.06 -21.16
N ALA A 353 11.73 -18.95 -20.70
CA ALA A 353 11.16 -20.02 -21.52
C ALA A 353 10.40 -19.48 -22.72
N GLN A 354 9.59 -18.44 -22.51
CA GLN A 354 8.76 -17.88 -23.57
C GLN A 354 9.56 -16.97 -24.50
N ALA A 355 10.35 -16.03 -24.00
CA ALA A 355 11.05 -15.01 -24.80
C ALA A 355 12.24 -15.58 -25.58
N GLY A 356 12.93 -16.59 -25.02
CA GLY A 356 14.16 -17.14 -25.58
C GLY A 356 15.20 -16.05 -25.85
N SER A 357 15.82 -16.06 -27.04
CA SER A 357 16.85 -15.06 -27.41
C SER A 357 16.33 -13.62 -27.46
N ALA A 358 15.01 -13.39 -27.49
CA ALA A 358 14.46 -12.03 -27.48
C ALA A 358 14.70 -11.33 -26.12
N ALA A 359 14.85 -12.09 -25.04
CA ALA A 359 15.15 -11.57 -23.71
C ALA A 359 16.61 -11.19 -23.48
N GLU A 360 17.52 -11.45 -24.43
CA GLU A 360 18.93 -11.10 -24.26
C GLU A 360 19.11 -9.59 -23.95
N GLY A 361 19.80 -9.32 -22.85
CA GLY A 361 20.04 -7.97 -22.33
C GLY A 361 18.82 -7.31 -21.67
N PHE A 362 17.73 -8.05 -21.41
CA PHE A 362 16.64 -7.59 -20.56
C PHE A 362 17.09 -7.54 -19.10
N GLU A 363 16.68 -6.51 -18.39
CA GLU A 363 17.03 -6.32 -16.99
C GLU A 363 15.79 -5.92 -16.17
N ALA A 364 15.67 -6.38 -14.93
CA ALA A 364 14.56 -6.01 -14.07
C ALA A 364 14.96 -6.02 -12.59
N VAL A 365 14.21 -5.25 -11.79
CA VAL A 365 14.35 -5.32 -10.32
C VAL A 365 13.77 -6.64 -9.86
N PHE A 366 14.31 -7.24 -8.81
CA PHE A 366 13.81 -8.49 -8.25
C PHE A 366 13.94 -8.46 -6.73
N PRO A 367 13.00 -9.03 -5.96
CA PRO A 367 12.99 -8.88 -4.50
C PRO A 367 14.16 -9.58 -3.80
N TYR A 368 14.70 -10.64 -4.40
CA TYR A 368 15.74 -11.48 -3.80
C TYR A 368 16.70 -12.08 -4.84
N ASP A 369 17.62 -12.95 -4.45
CA ASP A 369 18.52 -13.68 -5.37
C ASP A 369 18.15 -15.17 -5.43
N PRO A 370 17.43 -15.65 -6.47
CA PRO A 370 17.07 -17.06 -6.60
C PRO A 370 18.27 -17.96 -6.99
N THR A 371 19.46 -17.39 -7.25
CA THR A 371 20.68 -18.15 -7.62
C THR A 371 21.59 -18.45 -6.43
N ARG A 372 21.19 -18.06 -5.22
CA ARG A 372 21.90 -18.38 -3.98
C ARG A 372 22.07 -19.90 -3.80
N ASN A 373 23.10 -20.30 -3.08
CA ASN A 373 23.46 -21.71 -2.90
C ASN A 373 23.60 -22.11 -1.42
N ASP A 374 22.99 -21.35 -0.51
CA ASP A 374 22.97 -21.69 0.90
C ASP A 374 21.99 -22.86 1.17
N PRO A 375 22.20 -23.60 2.27
CA PRO A 375 21.37 -24.77 2.57
C PRO A 375 19.87 -24.46 2.74
N ARG A 376 19.50 -23.26 3.22
CA ARG A 376 18.09 -22.92 3.48
C ARG A 376 17.32 -22.83 2.17
N TRP A 377 17.90 -22.17 1.16
CA TRP A 377 17.32 -22.05 -0.18
C TRP A 377 17.26 -23.39 -0.91
N ILE A 378 18.37 -24.13 -0.95
CA ILE A 378 18.43 -25.44 -1.65
C ILE A 378 17.39 -26.42 -1.09
N GLU A 379 17.29 -26.48 0.24
CA GLU A 379 16.39 -27.40 0.92
C GLU A 379 14.92 -26.97 0.74
N PHE A 380 14.63 -25.66 0.75
CA PHE A 380 13.30 -25.15 0.40
C PHE A 380 12.88 -25.54 -1.03
N ASN A 381 13.73 -25.27 -2.03
CA ASN A 381 13.44 -25.63 -3.42
C ASN A 381 13.13 -27.11 -3.57
N ARG A 382 13.95 -27.97 -2.96
CA ARG A 382 13.74 -29.42 -2.98
C ARG A 382 12.39 -29.81 -2.39
N ARG A 383 12.05 -29.31 -1.19
CA ARG A 383 10.77 -29.65 -0.55
C ARG A 383 9.57 -29.11 -1.32
N PHE A 384 9.70 -27.94 -1.91
CA PHE A 384 8.65 -27.34 -2.72
C PHE A 384 8.42 -28.16 -4.00
N GLU A 385 9.49 -28.49 -4.73
CA GLU A 385 9.43 -29.31 -5.95
C GLU A 385 8.90 -30.72 -5.66
N ASP A 386 9.33 -31.35 -4.56
CA ASP A 386 8.82 -32.66 -4.12
C ASP A 386 7.30 -32.61 -3.85
N ARG A 387 6.79 -31.47 -3.37
CA ARG A 387 5.39 -31.32 -2.95
C ARG A 387 4.45 -30.91 -4.08
N PHE A 388 4.90 -30.02 -4.97
CA PHE A 388 4.04 -29.41 -6.02
C PHE A 388 4.45 -29.77 -7.44
N HIS A 389 5.59 -30.45 -7.63
CA HIS A 389 6.12 -30.84 -8.94
C HIS A 389 6.38 -29.64 -9.87
N GLU A 390 6.70 -28.50 -9.28
CA GLU A 390 7.10 -27.27 -9.95
C GLU A 390 8.20 -26.59 -9.13
N GLU A 391 9.09 -25.84 -9.78
CA GLU A 391 10.09 -25.03 -9.08
C GLU A 391 9.41 -23.80 -8.45
N PRO A 392 9.79 -23.39 -7.23
CA PRO A 392 9.23 -22.18 -6.64
C PRO A 392 9.75 -20.93 -7.35
N GLU A 393 8.86 -19.98 -7.57
CA GLU A 393 9.17 -18.65 -8.07
C GLU A 393 8.86 -17.58 -7.01
N GLN A 394 8.88 -16.29 -7.39
CA GLN A 394 8.71 -15.17 -6.47
C GLN A 394 7.43 -15.22 -5.63
N PHE A 395 6.26 -15.53 -6.21
CA PHE A 395 4.99 -15.54 -5.49
C PHE A 395 4.95 -16.68 -4.46
N ALA A 396 5.40 -17.87 -4.82
CA ALA A 396 5.50 -19.00 -3.91
C ALA A 396 6.54 -18.77 -2.79
N SER A 397 7.73 -18.26 -3.15
CA SER A 397 8.84 -18.10 -2.20
C SER A 397 8.56 -17.01 -1.16
N LEU A 398 8.02 -15.86 -1.58
CA LEU A 398 7.60 -14.79 -0.68
C LEU A 398 6.41 -15.23 0.16
N ALA A 399 5.43 -15.94 -0.43
CA ALA A 399 4.29 -16.42 0.34
C ALA A 399 4.69 -17.39 1.45
N TYR A 400 5.67 -18.26 1.18
CA TYR A 400 6.22 -19.17 2.18
C TYR A 400 6.87 -18.40 3.35
N ASP A 401 7.67 -17.37 3.09
CA ASP A 401 8.31 -16.58 4.14
C ASP A 401 7.30 -15.75 4.94
N ALA A 402 6.41 -15.03 4.27
CA ALA A 402 5.36 -14.25 4.93
C ALA A 402 4.42 -15.12 5.78
N MET A 403 4.06 -16.32 5.30
CA MET A 403 3.23 -17.26 6.06
C MET A 403 3.98 -17.79 7.28
N ASN A 404 5.28 -18.11 7.16
CA ASN A 404 6.08 -18.49 8.33
C ASN A 404 6.19 -17.34 9.35
N ALA A 405 6.35 -16.09 8.91
CA ALA A 405 6.34 -14.92 9.80
C ALA A 405 4.99 -14.78 10.54
N LEU A 406 3.86 -15.02 9.86
CA LEU A 406 2.53 -15.03 10.47
C LEU A 406 2.36 -16.17 11.48
N LEU A 407 2.72 -17.40 11.11
CA LEU A 407 2.62 -18.58 11.97
C LEU A 407 3.47 -18.42 13.24
N ASP A 408 4.70 -17.94 13.10
CA ASP A 408 5.59 -17.63 14.22
C ASP A 408 4.99 -16.55 15.12
N SER A 409 4.34 -15.54 14.54
CA SER A 409 3.67 -14.46 15.27
C SER A 409 2.47 -14.97 16.06
N ILE A 410 1.64 -15.83 15.47
CA ILE A 410 0.54 -16.52 16.17
C ILE A 410 1.06 -17.37 17.32
N CYS A 411 2.14 -18.11 17.09
CA CYS A 411 2.75 -18.93 18.13
C CYS A 411 3.24 -18.14 19.32
N LYS A 412 3.88 -16.99 19.10
CA LYS A 412 4.35 -16.09 20.16
C LYS A 412 3.20 -15.39 20.88
N ALA A 413 2.24 -14.86 20.12
CA ALA A 413 1.17 -14.02 20.64
C ALA A 413 0.08 -14.78 21.41
N GLY A 414 -0.14 -16.03 21.02
CA GLY A 414 -1.36 -16.73 21.37
C GLY A 414 -2.50 -16.41 20.41
N LEU A 415 -3.66 -17.01 20.65
CA LEU A 415 -4.88 -16.81 19.86
C LEU A 415 -5.60 -15.55 20.33
N ASN A 416 -4.99 -14.41 20.03
CA ASN A 416 -5.47 -13.08 20.33
C ASN A 416 -5.03 -12.13 19.22
N ARG A 417 -5.99 -11.60 18.44
CA ARG A 417 -5.71 -10.78 17.25
C ARG A 417 -4.84 -9.56 17.57
N ALA A 418 -5.10 -8.84 18.65
CA ALA A 418 -4.31 -7.68 19.06
C ALA A 418 -2.85 -8.04 19.40
N ARG A 419 -2.62 -9.18 20.07
CA ARG A 419 -1.27 -9.68 20.34
C ARG A 419 -0.58 -10.19 19.08
N ILE A 420 -1.31 -10.80 18.13
CA ILE A 420 -0.77 -11.24 16.83
C ILE A 420 -0.31 -10.03 16.03
N HIS A 421 -1.10 -8.97 16.01
CA HIS A 421 -0.69 -7.67 15.46
C HIS A 421 0.59 -7.18 16.12
N ASP A 422 0.68 -7.17 17.46
CA ASP A 422 1.89 -6.71 18.15
C ASP A 422 3.10 -7.59 17.82
N ALA A 423 2.92 -8.90 17.64
CA ALA A 423 3.98 -9.81 17.24
C ALA A 423 4.50 -9.51 15.84
N LEU A 424 3.61 -9.25 14.87
CA LEU A 424 3.96 -8.83 13.51
C LEU A 424 4.64 -7.45 13.49
N ALA A 425 4.09 -6.49 14.24
CA ALA A 425 4.62 -5.12 14.32
C ALA A 425 6.02 -5.03 14.97
N ASN A 426 6.37 -6.02 15.80
CA ASN A 426 7.70 -6.13 16.42
C ASN A 426 8.73 -6.85 15.51
N ILE A 427 8.35 -7.29 14.31
CA ILE A 427 9.32 -7.83 13.34
C ILE A 427 10.06 -6.65 12.72
N GLU A 428 11.31 -6.45 13.17
CA GLU A 428 12.20 -5.45 12.59
C GLU A 428 13.08 -6.03 11.47
N GLU A 429 13.45 -7.30 11.62
CA GLU A 429 14.26 -8.07 10.68
C GLU A 429 13.70 -9.49 10.60
N TYR A 430 13.73 -10.07 9.40
CA TYR A 430 13.36 -11.47 9.16
C TYR A 430 14.36 -12.08 8.19
N ASP A 431 14.82 -13.28 8.48
CA ASP A 431 15.79 -13.99 7.65
C ASP A 431 15.16 -15.31 7.16
N GLY A 432 14.52 -15.22 5.99
CA GLY A 432 13.73 -16.28 5.38
C GLY A 432 14.45 -17.05 4.27
N VAL A 433 13.73 -17.85 3.50
CA VAL A 433 14.26 -18.53 2.30
C VAL A 433 14.58 -17.53 1.18
N THR A 434 13.86 -16.41 1.14
CA THR A 434 14.11 -15.30 0.22
C THR A 434 15.24 -14.37 0.69
N GLY A 435 15.87 -14.68 1.83
CA GLY A 435 17.02 -13.96 2.37
C GLY A 435 16.68 -12.89 3.42
N PRO A 436 17.61 -12.00 3.75
CA PRO A 436 17.42 -11.01 4.81
C PRO A 436 16.47 -9.89 4.37
N MET A 437 15.47 -9.66 5.22
CA MET A 437 14.47 -8.60 5.12
C MET A 437 14.63 -7.63 6.29
N VAL A 438 14.33 -6.36 6.04
CA VAL A 438 14.32 -5.30 7.05
C VAL A 438 13.01 -4.55 6.92
N PHE A 439 12.27 -4.41 8.02
CA PHE A 439 10.95 -3.80 8.02
C PHE A 439 11.01 -2.39 8.55
N ASP A 440 10.34 -1.49 7.85
CA ASP A 440 10.12 -0.12 8.32
C ASP A 440 8.98 -0.07 9.37
N PRO A 441 8.71 1.11 9.97
CA PRO A 441 7.68 1.26 10.99
C PRO A 441 6.24 1.04 10.48
N ASN A 442 6.02 1.02 9.16
CA ASN A 442 4.75 0.63 8.55
C ASN A 442 4.71 -0.86 8.21
N GLN A 443 5.59 -1.67 8.82
CA GLN A 443 5.62 -3.13 8.72
C GLN A 443 5.81 -3.63 7.29
N LYS A 444 6.60 -2.89 6.52
CA LYS A 444 6.88 -3.17 5.11
C LYS A 444 8.36 -3.42 4.92
N ASN A 445 8.71 -4.44 4.13
CA ASN A 445 10.09 -4.70 3.74
C ASN A 445 10.69 -3.54 2.93
N VAL A 446 11.85 -3.08 3.35
CA VAL A 446 12.65 -2.00 2.73
C VAL A 446 14.08 -2.43 2.44
N ALA A 447 14.39 -3.72 2.53
CA ALA A 447 15.68 -4.27 2.13
C ALA A 447 15.98 -3.92 0.66
N PRO A 448 17.25 -3.65 0.30
CA PRO A 448 17.62 -3.36 -1.08
C PRO A 448 17.21 -4.50 -2.02
N MET A 449 16.64 -4.14 -3.17
CA MET A 449 16.27 -5.10 -4.21
C MET A 449 17.50 -5.59 -4.97
N TYR A 450 17.32 -6.65 -5.74
CA TYR A 450 18.30 -7.18 -6.68
C TYR A 450 18.04 -6.66 -8.09
N TRP A 451 19.08 -6.69 -8.90
CA TRP A 451 19.05 -6.43 -10.32
C TRP A 451 19.30 -7.74 -11.05
N GLY A 452 18.27 -8.24 -11.71
CA GLY A 452 18.36 -9.41 -12.58
C GLY A 452 18.72 -8.99 -14.00
N THR A 453 19.66 -9.69 -14.61
CA THR A 453 20.10 -9.45 -15.99
C THR A 453 20.06 -10.76 -16.77
N VAL A 454 19.32 -10.77 -17.88
CA VAL A 454 19.30 -11.88 -18.82
C VAL A 454 20.53 -11.82 -19.71
N HIS A 455 21.36 -12.86 -19.64
CA HIS A 455 22.52 -13.03 -20.50
C HIS A 455 22.76 -14.51 -20.83
N ASN A 456 22.96 -14.83 -22.10
CA ASN A 456 23.21 -16.20 -22.60
C ASN A 456 22.14 -17.20 -22.13
N GLY A 457 20.88 -16.79 -22.09
CA GLY A 457 19.75 -17.63 -21.68
C GLY A 457 19.67 -17.91 -20.17
N THR A 458 20.44 -17.20 -19.35
CA THR A 458 20.43 -17.31 -17.88
C THR A 458 20.17 -15.94 -17.25
N ILE A 459 19.65 -15.91 -16.02
CA ILE A 459 19.52 -14.68 -15.25
C ILE A 459 20.60 -14.66 -14.17
N THR A 460 21.38 -13.58 -14.12
CA THR A 460 22.29 -13.29 -13.00
C THR A 460 21.71 -12.19 -12.14
N TYR A 461 21.85 -12.31 -10.82
CA TYR A 461 21.36 -11.32 -9.87
C TYR A 461 22.53 -10.63 -9.16
N ARG A 462 22.38 -9.32 -8.92
CA ARG A 462 23.28 -8.55 -8.06
C ARG A 462 22.47 -7.65 -7.15
N LEU A 463 22.94 -7.38 -5.95
CA LEU A 463 22.29 -6.40 -5.08
C LEU A 463 22.30 -5.02 -5.77
N ALA A 464 21.15 -4.33 -5.79
CA ALA A 464 21.01 -3.02 -6.35
C ALA A 464 21.16 -1.93 -5.27
N THR A 465 21.67 -0.76 -5.66
CA THR A 465 21.82 0.39 -4.76
C THR A 465 20.94 1.53 -5.20
N MET A 466 20.13 2.08 -4.29
CA MET A 466 19.36 3.31 -4.56
C MET A 466 20.23 4.58 -4.39
N SER A 467 21.32 4.48 -3.62
CA SER A 467 22.26 5.56 -3.38
C SER A 467 23.05 5.91 -4.64
N LYS A 468 23.40 7.19 -4.77
CA LYS A 468 24.39 7.62 -5.74
C LYS A 468 25.74 7.01 -5.34
N GLN A 469 26.27 6.05 -6.09
CA GLN A 469 27.66 5.62 -5.87
C GLN A 469 28.56 6.86 -6.03
N ALA A 470 29.36 7.15 -5.00
CA ALA A 470 30.26 8.28 -5.01
C ALA A 470 31.34 8.05 -6.07
N ALA A 471 31.30 8.83 -7.15
CA ALA A 471 32.56 9.35 -7.66
C ALA A 471 33.23 10.05 -6.47
N GLU A 472 34.42 9.57 -6.09
CA GLU A 472 35.22 10.04 -4.97
C GLU A 472 35.08 11.55 -4.76
N GLN A 473 34.57 11.97 -3.59
CA GLN A 473 35.03 13.17 -2.88
C GLN A 473 34.28 13.39 -1.55
N HIS A 474 35.10 13.36 -0.50
CA HIS A 474 34.96 13.98 0.82
C HIS A 474 33.69 13.72 1.64
N ALA A 475 33.92 12.94 2.70
CA ALA A 475 33.18 13.00 3.95
C ALA A 475 32.96 14.47 4.37
N ALA A 476 31.75 14.96 4.16
CA ALA A 476 31.21 16.06 4.93
C ALA A 476 30.33 15.42 6.01
N SER A 477 30.80 15.51 7.25
CA SER A 477 29.99 15.33 8.45
C SER A 477 28.76 16.23 8.38
N ALA A 478 27.62 15.68 7.97
CA ALA A 478 26.34 16.35 8.06
C ALA A 478 25.69 15.97 9.38
N GLN A 479 25.99 16.75 10.43
CA GLN A 479 24.96 17.04 11.42
C GLN A 479 23.78 17.62 10.63
N GLY A 480 22.72 16.82 10.48
CA GLY A 480 21.51 17.25 9.80
C GLY A 480 21.03 18.58 10.41
N PRO A 481 20.55 19.53 9.60
CA PRO A 481 20.07 20.79 10.13
C PRO A 481 18.96 20.51 11.15
N SER A 482 19.12 21.06 12.35
CA SER A 482 18.09 21.08 13.38
C SER A 482 16.78 21.53 12.76
N ALA A 483 15.71 20.78 13.05
CA ALA A 483 14.33 21.07 12.68
C ALA A 483 14.09 22.58 12.56
N GLY A 484 13.88 23.05 11.34
CA GLY A 484 13.38 24.40 11.12
C GLY A 484 12.04 24.50 11.83
N SER A 485 11.98 25.36 12.84
CA SER A 485 10.84 25.62 13.72
C SER A 485 9.68 26.33 12.99
N GLY A 486 9.22 25.77 11.87
CA GLY A 486 7.93 26.10 11.30
C GLY A 486 6.86 25.36 12.09
N PRO A 487 5.75 26.02 12.46
CA PRO A 487 4.70 25.32 13.19
C PRO A 487 4.04 24.25 12.28
N PRO A 488 3.59 23.12 12.85
CA PRO A 488 3.12 21.94 12.09
C PRO A 488 1.92 22.24 11.20
N TYR A 489 1.80 21.59 10.02
CA TYR A 489 0.69 21.82 9.07
C TYR A 489 -0.70 21.68 9.72
N ALA A 490 -0.83 20.77 10.67
CA ALA A 490 -1.97 20.74 11.57
C ALA A 490 -1.49 20.34 12.96
N ARG A 491 -2.17 20.82 14.00
CA ARG A 491 -2.00 20.34 15.37
C ARG A 491 -3.34 19.85 15.85
N VAL A 492 -3.41 18.58 16.25
CA VAL A 492 -4.55 17.99 16.97
C VAL A 492 -4.11 17.85 18.43
N ALA A 493 -4.84 18.49 19.34
CA ALA A 493 -4.60 18.41 20.78
C ALA A 493 -5.95 18.43 21.53
N GLU A 494 -5.92 18.16 22.84
CA GLU A 494 -7.13 18.15 23.68
C GLU A 494 -7.90 19.49 23.65
N ASP A 495 -7.24 20.59 23.30
CA ASP A 495 -7.82 21.93 23.16
C ASP A 495 -8.29 22.28 21.72
N GLY A 496 -8.13 21.36 20.77
CA GLY A 496 -8.71 21.46 19.43
C GLY A 496 -7.73 21.21 18.26
N VAL A 497 -8.20 21.52 17.04
CA VAL A 497 -7.44 21.31 15.79
C VAL A 497 -7.13 22.63 15.10
N SER A 498 -5.84 22.90 14.88
CA SER A 498 -5.36 24.06 14.11
C SER A 498 -4.69 23.61 12.80
N TYR A 499 -4.77 24.43 11.75
CA TYR A 499 -4.20 24.17 10.42
C TYR A 499 -3.34 25.34 9.94
N LEU A 500 -2.17 25.03 9.40
CA LEU A 500 -1.12 25.94 8.92
C LEU A 500 -0.76 25.70 7.45
N GLY A 501 -1.58 24.89 6.75
CA GLY A 501 -1.53 24.70 5.30
C GLY A 501 -1.87 25.94 4.48
N PRO A 502 -1.58 25.92 3.16
CA PRO A 502 -2.09 26.95 2.26
C PRO A 502 -3.62 27.01 2.38
N ARG A 503 -4.17 28.23 2.46
CA ARG A 503 -5.62 28.43 2.56
C ARG A 503 -6.28 27.80 1.33
N SER A 504 -7.27 26.94 1.55
CA SER A 504 -8.14 26.46 0.49
C SER A 504 -8.76 27.67 -0.23
N ALA A 505 -8.75 27.66 -1.55
CA ALA A 505 -9.41 28.71 -2.33
C ALA A 505 -10.92 28.69 -2.08
N ASP A 506 -11.59 29.82 -2.33
CA ASP A 506 -13.05 29.83 -2.37
C ASP A 506 -13.57 28.91 -3.47
N LEU A 507 -14.79 28.38 -3.31
CA LEU A 507 -15.43 27.55 -4.32
C LEU A 507 -15.51 28.28 -5.67
N PRO A 508 -15.39 27.58 -6.82
CA PRO A 508 -15.55 28.17 -8.15
C PRO A 508 -16.82 29.00 -8.30
N GLN A 509 -16.83 29.93 -9.27
CA GLN A 509 -18.04 30.72 -9.55
C GLN A 509 -19.19 29.82 -10.00
N GLY A 510 -20.38 30.05 -9.45
CA GLY A 510 -21.56 29.21 -9.69
C GLY A 510 -22.41 29.03 -8.43
N PRO A 511 -23.40 28.12 -8.45
CA PRO A 511 -24.15 27.75 -7.25
C PRO A 511 -23.22 27.15 -6.18
N ILE A 512 -23.66 27.17 -4.92
CA ILE A 512 -23.02 26.49 -3.79
C ILE A 512 -23.70 25.14 -3.63
N HIS A 513 -22.96 24.08 -3.89
CA HIS A 513 -23.45 22.71 -3.81
C HIS A 513 -23.39 22.18 -2.37
N ILE A 514 -24.47 21.52 -1.93
CA ILE A 514 -24.54 20.82 -0.64
C ILE A 514 -25.06 19.42 -0.88
N VAL A 515 -24.32 18.44 -0.37
CA VAL A 515 -24.75 17.05 -0.44
C VAL A 515 -25.75 16.76 0.67
N LEU A 516 -26.90 16.20 0.32
CA LEU A 516 -27.78 15.52 1.28
C LEU A 516 -27.56 14.02 1.11
N PHE A 517 -27.01 13.34 2.12
CA PHE A 517 -26.68 11.93 2.01
C PHE A 517 -27.40 11.09 3.06
N GLY A 518 -28.17 10.11 2.61
CA GLY A 518 -28.91 9.21 3.50
C GLY A 518 -30.18 8.66 2.85
N PRO A 519 -31.07 8.03 3.63
CA PRO A 519 -32.26 7.40 3.09
C PRO A 519 -33.26 8.46 2.62
N ASP A 520 -33.86 8.22 1.45
CA ASP A 520 -34.84 9.10 0.82
C ASP A 520 -34.33 10.54 0.59
N ALA A 521 -33.02 10.72 0.41
CA ALA A 521 -32.38 12.03 0.26
C ALA A 521 -33.03 12.89 -0.84
N THR A 522 -33.48 12.27 -1.93
CA THR A 522 -34.18 12.96 -3.04
C THR A 522 -35.53 13.52 -2.59
N LYS A 523 -36.29 12.76 -1.80
CA LYS A 523 -37.58 13.22 -1.25
C LYS A 523 -37.35 14.31 -0.21
N VAL A 524 -36.35 14.15 0.66
CA VAL A 524 -35.97 15.17 1.64
C VAL A 524 -35.58 16.46 0.93
N ALA A 525 -34.77 16.42 -0.12
CA ALA A 525 -34.36 17.58 -0.90
C ALA A 525 -35.55 18.37 -1.50
N GLN A 526 -36.69 17.70 -1.74
CA GLN A 526 -37.90 18.29 -2.31
C GLN A 526 -38.92 18.73 -1.25
N SER A 527 -38.63 18.54 0.04
CA SER A 527 -39.59 18.89 1.10
C SER A 527 -39.82 20.41 1.16
N PRO A 528 -41.05 20.88 1.50
CA PRO A 528 -41.34 22.30 1.61
C PRO A 528 -40.40 23.04 2.57
N GLU A 529 -39.98 22.39 3.65
CA GLU A 529 -39.08 22.94 4.66
C GLU A 529 -37.66 23.12 4.13
N ILE A 530 -37.18 22.18 3.30
CA ILE A 530 -35.87 22.27 2.65
C ILE A 530 -35.88 23.34 1.57
N VAL A 531 -36.92 23.39 0.73
CA VAL A 531 -37.08 24.43 -0.29
C VAL A 531 -37.11 25.83 0.35
N ALA A 532 -37.83 25.99 1.47
CA ALA A 532 -37.85 27.23 2.22
C ALA A 532 -36.47 27.57 2.81
N ALA A 533 -35.75 26.59 3.38
CA ALA A 533 -34.41 26.81 3.92
C ALA A 533 -33.40 27.27 2.85
N LEU A 534 -33.47 26.71 1.63
CA LEU A 534 -32.63 27.14 0.50
C LEU A 534 -32.95 28.55 0.01
N GLN A 535 -34.22 28.94 -0.02
CA GLN A 535 -34.63 30.29 -0.43
C GLN A 535 -34.12 31.37 0.54
N MET A 536 -33.93 31.00 1.80
CA MET A 536 -33.39 31.88 2.83
C MET A 536 -31.85 31.88 2.88
N ALA A 537 -31.19 30.95 2.17
CA ALA A 537 -29.75 30.81 2.13
C ALA A 537 -29.17 31.56 0.91
N ALA A 538 -28.62 32.76 1.16
CA ALA A 538 -27.85 33.50 0.17
C ALA A 538 -26.47 33.85 0.74
N VAL A 539 -25.41 33.47 0.03
CA VAL A 539 -24.02 33.79 0.40
C VAL A 539 -23.42 34.61 -0.73
N ASN A 540 -23.09 35.88 -0.47
CA ASN A 540 -22.47 36.78 -1.45
C ASN A 540 -23.18 36.81 -2.82
N GLY A 541 -24.52 36.67 -2.84
CA GLY A 541 -25.33 36.64 -4.07
C GLY A 541 -25.31 35.33 -4.86
N ARG A 542 -24.69 34.27 -4.34
CA ARG A 542 -24.72 32.91 -4.92
C ARG A 542 -25.95 32.14 -4.46
N THR A 543 -26.53 31.37 -5.37
CA THR A 543 -27.63 30.44 -5.10
C THR A 543 -27.10 29.12 -4.54
N TRP A 544 -27.91 28.43 -3.74
CA TRP A 544 -27.58 27.10 -3.21
C TRP A 544 -28.22 26.01 -4.09
N ALA A 545 -27.49 24.92 -4.31
CA ALA A 545 -27.94 23.72 -5.01
C ALA A 545 -27.80 22.50 -4.07
N LEU A 546 -28.74 21.58 -4.15
CA LEU A 546 -28.70 20.33 -3.40
C LEU A 546 -28.35 19.16 -4.32
N ASP A 547 -27.40 18.36 -3.89
CA ASP A 547 -27.02 17.12 -4.53
C ASP A 547 -27.49 15.96 -3.63
N PRO A 548 -28.72 15.45 -3.82
CA PRO A 548 -29.21 14.33 -3.03
C PRO A 548 -28.49 13.04 -3.45
N VAL A 549 -27.98 12.31 -2.47
CA VAL A 549 -27.38 11.00 -2.65
C VAL A 549 -28.12 10.01 -1.76
N GLU A 550 -28.75 9.02 -2.38
CA GLU A 550 -29.47 7.98 -1.64
C GLU A 550 -28.48 7.01 -0.98
N SER A 551 -28.71 6.64 0.28
CA SER A 551 -27.94 5.58 0.95
C SER A 551 -28.56 4.18 0.83
N ASN A 552 -29.83 4.09 0.40
CA ASN A 552 -30.54 2.82 0.20
C ASN A 552 -30.20 2.09 -1.12
N GLN A 553 -29.24 2.61 -1.87
CA GLN A 553 -28.72 2.01 -3.11
C GLN A 553 -27.41 1.25 -2.85
N ASN A 554 -26.87 0.61 -3.90
CA ASN A 554 -25.57 -0.06 -3.84
C ASN A 554 -24.47 0.89 -3.35
N TRP A 555 -23.67 0.43 -2.39
CA TRP A 555 -22.64 1.23 -1.71
C TRP A 555 -21.60 1.86 -2.65
N GLY A 556 -21.20 1.15 -3.72
CA GLY A 556 -20.28 1.68 -4.72
C GLY A 556 -20.91 2.81 -5.55
N ALA A 557 -22.22 2.73 -5.83
CA ALA A 557 -22.95 3.76 -6.54
C ALA A 557 -23.11 5.03 -5.68
N ALA A 558 -23.50 4.88 -4.42
CA ALA A 558 -23.58 6.00 -3.46
C ALA A 558 -22.22 6.68 -3.27
N SER A 559 -21.15 5.90 -3.10
CA SER A 559 -19.78 6.43 -2.96
C SER A 559 -19.31 7.17 -4.22
N THR A 560 -19.63 6.65 -5.41
CA THR A 560 -19.29 7.31 -6.68
C THR A 560 -20.02 8.65 -6.83
N GLN A 561 -21.31 8.70 -6.48
CA GLN A 561 -22.11 9.93 -6.50
C GLN A 561 -21.58 10.97 -5.50
N LEU A 562 -21.20 10.54 -4.28
CA LEU A 562 -20.56 11.41 -3.30
C LEU A 562 -19.24 11.99 -3.83
N VAL A 563 -18.40 11.17 -4.46
CA VAL A 563 -17.14 11.63 -5.03
C VAL A 563 -17.39 12.65 -6.15
N HIS A 564 -18.34 12.41 -7.06
CA HIS A 564 -18.71 13.37 -8.08
C HIS A 564 -19.18 14.71 -7.48
N ALA A 565 -20.08 14.66 -6.49
CA ALA A 565 -20.58 15.87 -5.85
C ALA A 565 -19.46 16.65 -5.12
N LEU A 566 -18.52 15.96 -4.47
CA LEU A 566 -17.42 16.61 -3.74
C LEU A 566 -16.30 17.11 -4.65
N MET A 567 -15.95 16.36 -5.70
CA MET A 567 -14.76 16.60 -6.51
C MET A 567 -15.04 17.38 -7.79
N ASP A 568 -16.15 17.08 -8.46
CA ASP A 568 -16.50 17.69 -9.75
C ASP A 568 -17.42 18.89 -9.55
N GLU A 569 -18.45 18.75 -8.70
CA GLU A 569 -19.38 19.85 -8.37
C GLU A 569 -18.88 20.72 -7.21
N HIS A 570 -17.76 20.34 -6.60
CA HIS A 570 -17.11 21.07 -5.51
C HIS A 570 -18.06 21.39 -4.34
N ALA A 571 -18.83 20.40 -3.88
CA ALA A 571 -19.77 20.58 -2.78
C ALA A 571 -19.09 21.16 -1.51
N MET A 572 -19.76 22.13 -0.91
CA MET A 572 -19.24 22.89 0.24
C MET A 572 -19.31 22.11 1.55
N ALA A 573 -20.31 21.25 1.70
CA ALA A 573 -20.60 20.49 2.90
C ALA A 573 -21.43 19.25 2.58
N ILE A 574 -21.44 18.29 3.50
CA ILE A 574 -22.35 17.14 3.50
C ILE A 574 -23.29 17.26 4.70
N VAL A 575 -24.58 17.04 4.48
CA VAL A 575 -25.57 16.79 5.54
C VAL A 575 -25.92 15.31 5.50
N ALA A 576 -25.43 14.56 6.48
CA ALA A 576 -25.68 13.13 6.59
C ALA A 576 -26.96 12.89 7.41
N LEU A 577 -27.94 12.22 6.81
CA LEU A 577 -29.31 12.16 7.30
C LEU A 577 -29.54 11.06 8.35
N ASP A 578 -28.61 10.11 8.47
CA ASP A 578 -28.65 9.05 9.47
C ASP A 578 -27.25 8.64 9.93
N ARG A 579 -27.19 7.64 10.81
CA ARG A 579 -25.95 7.11 11.38
C ARG A 579 -25.01 6.55 10.32
N ASP A 580 -25.50 5.71 9.42
CA ASP A 580 -24.64 4.99 8.50
C ASP A 580 -24.10 5.92 7.40
N ALA A 581 -24.94 6.85 6.93
CA ALA A 581 -24.50 7.93 6.05
C ALA A 581 -23.45 8.83 6.70
N SER A 582 -23.54 9.04 8.02
CA SER A 582 -22.58 9.86 8.77
C SER A 582 -21.19 9.23 8.80
N HIS A 583 -21.10 7.95 9.14
CA HIS A 583 -19.84 7.18 9.17
C HIS A 583 -19.19 7.08 7.79
N LEU A 584 -19.98 6.99 6.71
CA LEU A 584 -19.41 7.00 5.36
C LEU A 584 -18.96 8.40 4.92
N SER A 585 -19.75 9.44 5.24
CA SER A 585 -19.39 10.83 4.94
C SER A 585 -18.07 11.23 5.59
N GLU A 586 -17.83 10.76 6.81
CA GLU A 586 -16.59 10.96 7.57
C GLU A 586 -15.33 10.59 6.76
N GLN A 587 -15.34 9.42 6.12
CA GLN A 587 -14.18 8.91 5.36
C GLN A 587 -13.86 9.75 4.12
N LEU A 588 -14.89 10.30 3.47
CA LEU A 588 -14.74 11.12 2.26
C LEU A 588 -14.42 12.57 2.61
N ALA A 589 -15.06 13.12 3.64
CA ALA A 589 -14.83 14.46 4.15
C ALA A 589 -13.37 14.70 4.58
N LEU A 590 -12.73 13.70 5.19
CA LEU A 590 -11.31 13.79 5.57
C LEU A 590 -10.38 13.95 4.36
N LYS A 591 -10.73 13.33 3.23
CA LYS A 591 -9.94 13.38 2.00
C LYS A 591 -10.20 14.64 1.17
N CYS A 592 -11.42 15.15 1.22
CA CYS A 592 -11.85 16.31 0.45
C CYS A 592 -11.80 17.63 1.24
N PHE A 593 -11.56 17.59 2.56
CA PHE A 593 -11.57 18.74 3.46
C PHE A 593 -12.91 19.50 3.43
N VAL A 594 -14.01 18.75 3.54
CA VAL A 594 -15.38 19.25 3.48
C VAL A 594 -16.10 18.93 4.80
N PRO A 595 -16.76 19.89 5.47
CA PRO A 595 -17.47 19.63 6.72
C PRO A 595 -18.70 18.72 6.52
N VAL A 596 -18.92 17.82 7.48
CA VAL A 596 -20.09 16.94 7.58
C VAL A 596 -20.93 17.38 8.77
N VAL A 597 -22.22 17.67 8.54
CA VAL A 597 -23.22 17.81 9.60
C VAL A 597 -23.97 16.48 9.69
N ALA A 598 -23.68 15.71 10.74
CA ALA A 598 -24.19 14.37 10.96
C ALA A 598 -25.44 14.39 11.86
N LEU A 599 -26.58 13.95 11.35
CA LEU A 599 -27.81 13.77 12.11
C LEU A 599 -27.78 12.39 12.79
N SER A 600 -27.08 12.30 13.92
CA SER A 600 -26.84 11.02 14.59
C SER A 600 -26.63 11.16 16.10
N ASP A 601 -27.14 10.21 16.87
CA ASP A 601 -26.86 10.10 18.30
C ASP A 601 -25.58 9.29 18.60
N ASP A 602 -24.91 8.77 17.57
CA ASP A 602 -23.67 8.01 17.70
C ASP A 602 -22.48 8.92 18.03
N LYS A 603 -22.06 8.91 19.30
CA LYS A 603 -20.92 9.70 19.79
C LYS A 603 -19.57 9.23 19.25
N THR A 604 -19.49 8.04 18.64
CA THR A 604 -18.21 7.56 18.10
C THR A 604 -17.70 8.47 16.97
N LEU A 605 -18.61 9.08 16.20
CA LEU A 605 -18.33 10.03 15.13
C LEU A 605 -17.45 11.21 15.56
N THR A 606 -17.67 11.76 16.77
CA THR A 606 -16.92 12.90 17.30
C THR A 606 -15.81 12.49 18.26
N SER A 607 -15.85 11.25 18.78
CA SER A 607 -14.81 10.71 19.67
C SER A 607 -13.48 10.42 18.96
N ALA A 608 -13.51 10.17 17.65
CA ALA A 608 -12.32 9.95 16.83
C ALA A 608 -11.52 11.23 16.54
N ASN A 609 -11.94 12.39 17.08
CA ASN A 609 -11.34 13.71 16.86
C ASN A 609 -11.17 14.06 15.39
N ILE A 610 -12.07 13.57 14.54
CA ILE A 610 -12.04 13.90 13.11
C ILE A 610 -12.51 15.34 12.95
N PRO A 611 -11.65 16.24 12.45
CA PRO A 611 -11.90 17.67 12.54
C PRO A 611 -13.04 18.18 11.65
N TRP A 612 -13.57 17.33 10.79
CA TRP A 612 -14.53 17.71 9.75
C TRP A 612 -15.97 17.30 10.07
N ILE A 613 -16.23 16.56 11.14
CA ILE A 613 -17.57 16.07 11.47
C ILE A 613 -18.19 16.84 12.63
N PHE A 614 -19.45 17.23 12.48
CA PHE A 614 -20.23 17.99 13.46
C PHE A 614 -21.55 17.28 13.69
N ARG A 615 -21.77 16.81 14.92
CA ARG A 615 -22.89 15.94 15.24
C ARG A 615 -24.09 16.74 15.77
N LEU A 616 -25.26 16.53 15.20
CA LEU A 616 -26.55 17.00 15.73
C LEU A 616 -27.36 15.78 16.20
N PRO A 617 -28.27 15.94 17.17
CA PRO A 617 -29.17 14.85 17.58
C PRO A 617 -29.89 14.24 16.38
N ALA A 618 -30.08 12.92 16.36
CA ALA A 618 -30.67 12.20 15.23
C ALA A 618 -32.08 12.71 14.83
N GLY A 619 -32.86 13.21 15.80
CA GLY A 619 -34.18 13.79 15.56
C GLY A 619 -34.17 15.21 14.98
N THR A 620 -33.00 15.79 14.70
CA THR A 620 -32.89 17.15 14.17
C THR A 620 -33.37 17.19 12.72
N ALA A 621 -34.29 18.10 12.39
CA ALA A 621 -34.77 18.23 11.01
C ALA A 621 -33.63 18.63 10.04
N PRO A 622 -33.48 18.00 8.86
CA PRO A 622 -32.43 18.33 7.89
C PRO A 622 -32.40 19.81 7.46
N ALA A 623 -33.57 20.47 7.43
CA ALA A 623 -33.66 21.91 7.16
C ALA A 623 -32.92 22.78 8.21
N SER A 624 -32.82 22.30 9.45
CA SER A 624 -32.05 22.98 10.51
C SER A 624 -30.54 22.85 10.27
N ALA A 625 -30.08 21.69 9.79
CA ALA A 625 -28.68 21.52 9.38
C ALA A 625 -28.31 22.45 8.21
N LEU A 626 -29.22 22.63 7.23
CA LEU A 626 -28.99 23.58 6.13
C LEU A 626 -28.97 25.04 6.62
N ARG A 627 -29.86 25.45 7.52
CA ARG A 627 -29.83 26.80 8.09
C ARG A 627 -28.55 27.06 8.90
N LEU A 628 -28.07 26.06 9.64
CA LEU A 628 -26.78 26.12 10.32
C LEU A 628 -25.63 26.34 9.33
N LEU A 629 -25.59 25.59 8.23
CA LEU A 629 -24.58 25.76 7.17
C LEU A 629 -24.70 27.13 6.48
N ALA A 630 -25.91 27.62 6.23
CA ALA A 630 -26.13 28.93 5.65
C ALA A 630 -25.67 30.06 6.58
N ALA A 631 -25.98 29.96 7.88
CA ALA A 631 -25.56 30.93 8.88
C ALA A 631 -24.03 30.99 9.04
N THR A 632 -23.36 29.85 8.92
CA THR A 632 -21.89 29.77 9.03
C THR A 632 -21.16 30.18 7.74
N ALA A 633 -21.78 29.97 6.57
CA ALA A 633 -21.22 30.35 5.28
C ALA A 633 -21.51 31.80 4.85
N ALA A 634 -22.26 32.59 5.65
CA ALA A 634 -22.76 33.92 5.28
C ALA A 634 -21.69 34.89 4.71
N SER A 635 -20.42 34.77 5.13
CA SER A 635 -19.32 35.62 4.67
C SER A 635 -18.38 34.98 3.63
N SER A 636 -18.43 33.66 3.42
CA SER A 636 -17.55 32.96 2.48
C SER A 636 -18.07 31.56 2.14
N ALA A 637 -18.03 31.20 0.85
CA ALA A 637 -18.31 29.87 0.34
C ALA A 637 -17.03 29.01 0.34
N ASN A 638 -16.39 28.88 1.49
CA ASN A 638 -15.12 28.15 1.66
C ASN A 638 -15.29 27.04 2.70
N PRO A 639 -15.18 25.77 2.33
CA PRO A 639 -15.41 24.62 3.23
C PRO A 639 -14.57 24.68 4.51
N GLN A 640 -13.32 25.12 4.41
CA GLN A 640 -12.41 25.24 5.57
C GLN A 640 -12.86 26.36 6.51
N LEU A 641 -13.34 27.49 5.98
CA LEU A 641 -13.85 28.59 6.82
C LEU A 641 -15.18 28.24 7.47
N VAL A 642 -16.07 27.54 6.76
CA VAL A 642 -17.32 27.00 7.32
C VAL A 642 -17.01 26.05 8.48
N ARG A 643 -16.10 25.10 8.27
CA ARG A 643 -15.62 24.19 9.32
C ARG A 643 -15.05 24.95 10.52
N ASN A 644 -14.17 25.93 10.29
CA ASN A 644 -13.54 26.69 11.38
C ASN A 644 -14.58 27.51 12.16
N THR A 645 -15.63 27.98 11.48
CA THR A 645 -16.73 28.72 12.09
C THR A 645 -17.58 27.80 12.96
N LEU A 646 -17.93 26.61 12.47
CA LEU A 646 -18.63 25.59 13.26
C LEU A 646 -17.84 25.20 14.52
N ALA A 647 -16.53 24.98 14.40
CA ALA A 647 -15.64 24.60 15.50
C ALA A 647 -15.26 25.76 16.46
N SER A 648 -15.79 26.98 16.26
CA SER A 648 -15.38 28.17 17.01
C SER A 648 -15.99 28.29 18.40
N GLY A 649 -16.93 27.42 18.78
CA GLY A 649 -17.71 27.53 20.01
C GLY A 649 -18.77 28.65 19.99
N ARG A 650 -18.90 29.39 18.88
CA ARG A 650 -19.97 30.38 18.68
C ARG A 650 -21.30 29.69 18.38
N VAL A 651 -22.39 30.35 18.75
CA VAL A 651 -23.76 29.87 18.50
C VAL A 651 -24.22 30.30 17.11
N PHE A 652 -24.67 29.34 16.30
CA PHE A 652 -25.27 29.53 14.98
C PHE A 652 -26.56 28.69 14.89
N ASP A 653 -27.66 29.32 14.46
CA ASP A 653 -29.01 28.71 14.44
C ASP A 653 -29.38 28.00 15.77
N GLY A 654 -28.97 28.57 16.90
CA GLY A 654 -29.24 28.03 18.23
C GLY A 654 -28.30 26.90 18.71
N VAL A 655 -27.33 26.48 17.88
CA VAL A 655 -26.38 25.41 18.20
C VAL A 655 -24.95 25.95 18.30
N ALA A 656 -24.17 25.44 19.26
CA ALA A 656 -22.72 25.62 19.30
C ALA A 656 -22.04 24.25 19.34
N PHE A 657 -20.83 24.15 18.81
CA PHE A 657 -20.03 22.93 18.83
C PHE A 657 -18.74 23.16 19.61
N GLN A 658 -18.27 22.10 20.27
CA GLN A 658 -16.88 21.99 20.71
C GLN A 658 -15.95 21.91 19.48
N PRO A 659 -14.64 22.18 19.64
CA PRO A 659 -13.66 22.02 18.57
C PRO A 659 -13.60 20.60 17.97
N THR A 660 -14.06 19.60 18.74
CA THR A 660 -14.21 18.18 18.36
C THR A 660 -15.44 17.90 17.48
N GLY A 661 -16.31 18.89 17.28
CA GLY A 661 -17.56 18.74 16.53
C GLY A 661 -18.74 18.21 17.36
N GLU A 662 -18.54 17.97 18.67
CA GLU A 662 -19.61 17.58 19.58
C GLU A 662 -20.51 18.79 19.93
N PRO A 663 -21.84 18.67 19.90
CA PRO A 663 -22.74 19.77 20.22
C PRO A 663 -22.65 20.12 21.70
N VAL A 664 -22.62 21.41 22.01
CA VAL A 664 -22.64 21.93 23.38
C VAL A 664 -24.08 21.93 23.88
N THR A 665 -24.43 20.95 24.70
CA THR A 665 -25.69 20.97 25.47
C THR A 665 -25.60 22.04 26.55
N ARG A 666 -26.47 23.05 26.50
CA ARG A 666 -26.72 23.93 27.65
C ARG A 666 -27.90 23.44 28.45
#